data_AF-A0AAN9UET0-F1
#
_entry.id   AF-A0AAN9UET0-F1
#
_cell.length_a   1.000
_cell.length_b   1.000
_cell.length_c   1.000
_cell.angle_alpha   90.00
_cell.angle_beta   90.00
_cell.angle_gamma   90.00
#
_symmetry.space_group_name_H-M   'P 1'
#
loop_
_entity.id
_entity.type
_entity.pdbx_description
1 polymer ?
#
loop_
_entity_poly.entity_id
_entity_poly.type
_entity_poly.pdbx_seq_one_letter_code
_entity_poly.pdbx_strand_id
1 'polypeptide(L)'
;METRNAIDGVVNEERLFEALMRMCKEDSPAVVPLYISAQNAGILFRKNSNQIQLEAFELAPCNSAAMKPDILLCMSAKISRRLLKLNPTEQDPGITFIQQTLQRTRYYLEQKWTRIQALDGRRLDLDRLKALEFENDVSLSLPELDDFISGISERSPGNHSLEFSPSSNLLQLSYSSLLTNDLFATSPYMAYNLTAFEHWVASDLSAWLVGKLEYPGTCAALKAIMEGYHTAAKKVYSDNPEASSIMILTLIELWIACDNSAVSLFPMLRDYDPGVQLGPLQSLNLPSKEHLVRLRNVETYLGSRQAAVCLGDQGSIFRDYGTPNCFSVRFYNESSKHKNLRHRIEADANEERRQRCLELLQKQNRQLRSPAVDFKKSLTSLVVLQAIYQAGPRDNEDFRRASHSILANGVFPGTLLSAVDEAIGRIEKNWESYEALGIFTCIVARQLSLSAQADTTATALMVLSKLRNLGFSWLELLREKRDSTEDEAQRREFAEKIVAIALICSGTFDVDEQHLESILVDTEQASILIQCGIMINELYLDSQKSRYPLLSIHYRRWQRLSYRAYPVLARKVTGIDATTCLDTAMKVCWPDYRRMGRWDTITGQTDEWVVSNTDSHSGQSLRVHFNLLTGQLLVGGLPLSRLPDSYEQHDSYREIFGGIVLEIMPSSVAGFQFSAKQCYSGYSLHFGLDDPDMLVRAFKDDIVFDLIPKRIFHGKLPHTFSEDFVHWYDTAANTVEFRSSRQPWESAAYPWKLVRDGSRWKLSKREITLVNPFSPTGDELASILAPLQSQLRINITLAENGQFLEVELPRLKLAFSLEKGGSALLSRQFRGLEVDNNQSIGTLIGLKGKLVLRDPSKDRELKNEGHTNWDPMKYPDSLLLEVESDIMIREVQERIAAKMR
;
A
#
# COMPACT_ATOMS: atom_id res chain seq x y z
N MET A 1 34.84 2.17 -3.37
CA MET A 1 33.41 2.08 -3.72
C MET A 1 32.63 2.72 -2.58
N GLU A 2 31.77 3.70 -2.83
CA GLU A 2 30.99 4.34 -1.77
C GLU A 2 29.84 3.41 -1.34
N THR A 3 29.94 2.83 -0.15
CA THR A 3 28.94 1.93 0.45
C THR A 3 27.78 2.68 1.10
N ARG A 4 27.60 3.97 0.79
CA ARG A 4 26.56 4.83 1.36
C ARG A 4 25.51 5.22 0.34
N ASN A 5 24.30 5.48 0.83
CA ASN A 5 23.32 6.27 0.09
C ASN A 5 23.74 7.74 0.10
N ALA A 6 23.72 8.37 -1.07
CA ALA A 6 24.08 9.78 -1.23
C ALA A 6 23.09 10.75 -0.55
N ILE A 7 21.87 10.28 -0.27
CA ILE A 7 20.73 11.09 0.18
C ILE A 7 20.68 11.20 1.71
N ASP A 8 20.94 10.11 2.43
CA ASP A 8 20.76 10.02 3.90
C ASP A 8 22.06 9.67 4.66
N GLY A 9 23.13 9.30 3.94
CA GLY A 9 24.40 8.88 4.54
C GLY A 9 24.34 7.53 5.26
N VAL A 10 23.24 6.78 5.12
CA VAL A 10 23.06 5.43 5.67
C VAL A 10 23.82 4.43 4.80
N VAL A 11 24.30 3.36 5.42
CA VAL A 11 24.98 2.26 4.74
C VAL A 11 23.98 1.60 3.78
N ASN A 12 24.31 1.57 2.49
CA ASN A 12 23.49 0.92 1.47
C ASN A 12 23.81 -0.58 1.48
N GLU A 13 22.83 -1.40 1.86
CA GLU A 13 22.99 -2.84 2.08
C GLU A 13 23.42 -3.58 0.80
N GLU A 14 22.83 -3.25 -0.35
CA GLU A 14 23.18 -3.86 -1.64
C GLU A 14 24.62 -3.53 -2.05
N ARG A 15 25.04 -2.27 -1.92
CA ARG A 15 26.41 -1.85 -2.25
C ARG A 15 27.44 -2.41 -1.27
N LEU A 16 27.09 -2.54 0.02
CA LEU A 16 27.93 -3.20 1.00
C LEU A 16 28.07 -4.69 0.68
N PHE A 17 26.96 -5.35 0.33
CA PHE A 17 26.95 -6.75 -0.09
C PHE A 17 27.82 -6.95 -1.35
N GLU A 18 27.71 -6.09 -2.36
CA GLU A 18 28.57 -6.13 -3.55
C GLU A 18 30.06 -5.93 -3.22
N ALA A 19 30.38 -4.98 -2.34
CA ALA A 19 31.75 -4.73 -1.91
C ALA A 19 32.36 -5.91 -1.14
N LEU A 20 31.58 -6.55 -0.26
CA LEU A 20 31.98 -7.76 0.46
C LEU A 20 32.09 -8.97 -0.49
N MET A 21 31.18 -9.10 -1.45
CA MET A 21 31.22 -10.16 -2.47
C MET A 21 32.43 -10.03 -3.41
N ARG A 22 32.85 -8.80 -3.75
CA ARG A 22 34.11 -8.56 -4.48
C ARG A 22 35.32 -8.93 -3.64
N MET A 23 35.33 -8.56 -2.37
CA MET A 23 36.37 -8.98 -1.43
C MET A 23 36.51 -10.51 -1.37
N CYS A 24 35.41 -11.27 -1.46
CA CYS A 24 35.47 -12.74 -1.55
C CYS A 24 36.11 -13.27 -2.85
N LYS A 25 35.99 -12.55 -3.97
CA LYS A 25 36.37 -13.03 -5.31
C LYS A 25 37.80 -12.68 -5.75
N GLU A 26 38.44 -11.66 -5.16
CA GLU A 26 39.78 -11.22 -5.57
C GLU A 26 40.89 -11.87 -4.73
N ASP A 27 41.98 -12.30 -5.38
CA ASP A 27 43.20 -12.89 -4.76
C ASP A 27 44.19 -11.84 -4.22
N SER A 28 43.77 -10.58 -4.11
CA SER A 28 44.58 -9.43 -3.66
C SER A 28 44.09 -8.90 -2.31
N PRO A 29 44.94 -8.28 -1.46
CA PRO A 29 44.49 -7.63 -0.24
C PRO A 29 43.46 -6.53 -0.53
N ALA A 30 42.20 -6.84 -0.30
CA ALA A 30 41.07 -5.93 -0.46
C ALA A 30 40.73 -5.28 0.89
N VAL A 31 40.47 -3.96 0.85
CA VAL A 31 40.07 -3.16 2.02
C VAL A 31 38.72 -2.52 1.77
N VAL A 32 37.77 -2.72 2.68
CA VAL A 32 36.46 -2.07 2.67
C VAL A 32 36.34 -1.17 3.91
N PRO A 33 36.43 0.17 3.75
CA PRO A 33 36.17 1.09 4.84
C PRO A 33 34.66 1.30 5.03
N LEU A 34 34.20 1.27 6.28
CA LEU A 34 32.84 1.51 6.72
C LEU A 34 32.83 2.64 7.75
N TYR A 35 31.86 3.54 7.68
CA TYR A 35 31.68 4.61 8.66
C TYR A 35 30.34 4.45 9.37
N ILE A 36 30.39 4.46 10.70
CA ILE A 36 29.25 4.37 11.59
C ILE A 36 28.91 5.78 12.07
N SER A 37 28.00 6.45 11.33
CA SER A 37 27.62 7.84 11.58
C SER A 37 27.07 8.09 12.98
N ALA A 38 26.27 7.14 13.51
CA ALA A 38 25.66 7.24 14.84
C ALA A 38 26.68 7.27 15.99
N GLN A 39 27.89 6.76 15.77
CA GLN A 39 28.94 6.64 16.80
C GLN A 39 30.20 7.44 16.45
N ASN A 40 30.21 8.17 15.33
CA ASN A 40 31.40 8.85 14.79
C ASN A 40 32.63 7.91 14.76
N ALA A 41 32.44 6.66 14.31
CA ALA A 41 33.45 5.62 14.31
C ALA A 41 33.67 5.06 12.90
N GLY A 42 34.91 4.69 12.57
CA GLY A 42 35.28 3.95 11.37
C GLY A 42 35.49 2.47 11.69
N ILE A 43 35.08 1.59 10.78
CA ILE A 43 35.40 0.16 10.78
C ILE A 43 36.07 -0.16 9.44
N LEU A 44 37.23 -0.81 9.48
CA LEU A 44 37.99 -1.17 8.28
C LEU A 44 38.04 -2.69 8.16
N PHE A 45 37.47 -3.25 7.10
CA PHE A 45 37.56 -4.66 6.77
C PHE A 45 38.76 -4.88 5.85
N ARG A 46 39.68 -5.77 6.21
CA ARG A 46 40.88 -6.10 5.44
C ARG A 46 40.94 -7.61 5.19
N LYS A 47 40.96 -8.04 3.94
CA LYS A 47 41.20 -9.44 3.58
C LYS A 47 42.70 -9.71 3.51
N ASN A 48 43.16 -10.65 4.34
CA ASN A 48 44.46 -11.29 4.25
C ASN A 48 44.27 -12.71 3.67
N SER A 49 45.36 -13.41 3.32
CA SER A 49 45.32 -14.68 2.57
C SER A 49 44.34 -15.74 3.13
N ASN A 50 44.22 -15.88 4.46
CA ASN A 50 43.35 -16.88 5.10
C ASN A 50 42.34 -16.30 6.12
N GLN A 51 42.21 -14.97 6.22
CA GLN A 51 41.32 -14.35 7.23
C GLN A 51 40.88 -12.93 6.83
N ILE A 52 39.74 -12.49 7.36
CA ILE A 52 39.26 -11.11 7.26
C ILE A 52 39.47 -10.44 8.63
N GLN A 53 40.24 -9.36 8.66
CA GLN A 53 40.50 -8.55 9.85
C GLN A 53 39.57 -7.33 9.87
N LEU A 54 39.02 -7.01 11.05
CA LEU A 54 38.17 -5.83 11.27
C LEU A 54 38.86 -4.91 12.28
N GLU A 55 39.05 -3.64 11.92
CA GLU A 55 39.63 -2.62 12.80
C GLU A 55 38.61 -1.50 13.04
N ALA A 56 38.22 -1.27 14.29
CA ALA A 56 37.34 -0.17 14.67
C ALA A 56 38.14 0.97 15.32
N PHE A 57 37.87 2.22 14.95
CA PHE A 57 38.52 3.41 15.49
C PHE A 57 37.57 4.61 15.53
N GLU A 58 37.78 5.52 16.47
CA GLU A 58 37.01 6.76 16.56
C GLU A 58 37.53 7.76 15.51
N LEU A 59 36.62 8.47 14.83
CA LEU A 59 37.00 9.50 13.87
C LEU A 59 37.20 10.84 14.58
N ALA A 60 38.33 11.49 14.29
CA ALA A 60 38.53 12.86 14.73
C ALA A 60 37.45 13.78 14.13
N PRO A 61 36.91 14.75 14.91
CA PRO A 61 35.97 15.72 14.36
C PRO A 61 36.64 16.50 13.23
N CYS A 62 35.88 16.80 12.17
CA CYS A 62 36.37 17.67 11.09
C CYS A 62 36.87 19.00 11.65
N ASN A 63 37.89 19.57 11.02
CA ASN A 63 38.44 20.89 11.41
C ASN A 63 37.33 21.96 11.53
N SER A 64 36.32 21.95 10.66
CA SER A 64 35.18 22.87 10.73
C SER A 64 34.33 22.72 12.00
N ALA A 65 34.19 21.50 12.53
CA ALA A 65 33.47 21.24 13.76
C ALA A 65 34.30 21.56 15.01
N ALA A 66 35.61 21.28 14.98
CA ALA A 66 36.53 21.60 16.08
C ALA A 66 36.81 23.11 16.19
N MET A 67 36.72 23.86 15.08
CA MET A 67 36.98 25.30 15.03
C MET A 67 35.75 26.17 15.31
N LYS A 68 34.67 25.60 15.88
CA LYS A 68 33.50 26.40 16.29
C LYS A 68 33.86 27.34 17.46
N PRO A 69 33.28 28.57 17.54
CA PRO A 69 33.69 29.57 18.54
C PRO A 69 33.53 29.13 19.99
N ASP A 70 32.45 28.43 20.32
CA ASP A 70 32.15 27.84 21.61
C ASP A 70 33.17 26.77 22.01
N ILE A 71 33.57 25.92 21.07
CA ILE A 71 34.63 24.92 21.27
C ILE A 71 35.98 25.60 21.50
N LEU A 72 36.34 26.58 20.67
CA LEU A 72 37.58 27.35 20.83
C LEU A 72 37.64 28.11 22.16
N LEU A 73 36.52 28.66 22.62
CA LEU A 73 36.41 29.31 23.92
C LEU A 73 36.63 28.29 25.06
N CYS A 74 35.98 27.12 24.99
CA CYS A 74 36.15 26.04 25.96
C CYS A 74 37.58 25.50 26.00
N MET A 75 38.19 25.28 24.84
CA MET A 75 39.58 24.84 24.73
C MET A 75 40.53 25.88 25.32
N SER A 76 40.34 27.16 24.96
CA SER A 76 41.14 28.26 25.50
C SER A 76 41.03 28.33 27.03
N ALA A 77 39.82 28.23 27.58
CA ALA A 77 39.60 28.25 29.02
C ALA A 77 40.26 27.05 29.73
N LYS A 78 40.16 25.84 29.16
CA LYS A 78 40.78 24.62 29.72
C LYS A 78 42.30 24.68 29.68
N ILE A 79 42.88 25.13 28.56
CA ILE A 79 44.33 25.28 28.40
C ILE A 79 44.84 26.36 29.36
N SER A 80 44.18 27.53 29.43
CA SER A 80 44.54 28.59 30.38
C SER A 80 44.45 28.12 31.84
N ARG A 81 43.39 27.38 32.22
CA ARG A 81 43.32 26.78 33.56
C ARG A 81 44.41 25.75 33.81
N ARG A 82 44.80 24.96 32.81
CA ARG A 82 45.87 23.97 32.94
C ARG A 82 47.23 24.63 33.09
N LEU A 83 47.50 25.71 32.35
CA LEU A 83 48.68 26.55 32.53
C LEU A 83 48.75 27.11 33.96
N LEU A 84 47.65 27.67 34.47
CA LEU A 84 47.59 28.16 35.85
C LEU A 84 47.87 27.05 36.89
N LYS A 85 47.33 25.85 36.68
CA LYS A 85 47.56 24.70 37.59
C LYS A 85 48.98 24.18 37.55
N LEU A 86 49.61 24.17 36.37
CA LEU A 86 50.97 23.67 36.21
C LEU A 86 52.01 24.71 36.66
N ASN A 87 51.63 26.00 36.68
CA ASN A 87 52.50 27.13 37.00
C ASN A 87 53.91 27.03 36.35
N PRO A 88 53.97 26.78 35.03
CA PRO A 88 55.24 26.55 34.35
C PRO A 88 56.05 27.86 34.26
N THR A 89 57.37 27.73 34.26
CA THR A 89 58.27 28.86 34.00
C THR A 89 58.33 29.18 32.51
N GLU A 90 58.62 30.43 32.14
CA GLU A 90 58.68 30.84 30.71
C GLU A 90 59.73 30.07 29.90
N GLN A 91 60.68 29.43 30.57
CA GLN A 91 61.76 28.63 29.96
C GLN A 91 61.32 27.17 29.65
N ASP A 92 60.13 26.75 30.10
CA ASP A 92 59.64 25.40 29.89
C ASP A 92 59.29 25.17 28.40
N PRO A 93 59.73 24.04 27.80
CA PRO A 93 59.51 23.76 26.39
C PRO A 93 58.02 23.81 26.00
N GLY A 94 57.69 24.64 25.01
CA GLY A 94 56.34 24.73 24.42
C GLY A 94 55.40 25.77 25.05
N ILE A 95 55.76 26.42 26.16
CA ILE A 95 54.90 27.43 26.81
C ILE A 95 54.65 28.64 25.89
N THR A 96 55.68 29.14 25.21
CA THR A 96 55.56 30.26 24.26
C THR A 96 54.57 29.94 23.13
N PHE A 97 54.60 28.72 22.60
CA PHE A 97 53.68 28.28 21.55
C PHE A 97 52.22 28.27 22.04
N ILE A 98 51.99 27.80 23.27
CA ILE A 98 50.66 27.76 23.87
C ILE A 98 50.11 29.18 24.07
N GLN A 99 50.92 30.10 24.61
CA GLN A 99 50.52 31.49 24.81
C GLN A 99 50.18 32.20 23.48
N GLN A 100 51.02 32.03 22.45
CA GLN A 100 50.75 32.59 21.12
C GLN A 100 49.48 32.01 20.50
N THR A 101 49.24 30.71 20.67
CA THR A 101 48.03 30.06 20.17
C THR A 101 46.78 30.61 20.86
N LEU A 102 46.79 30.73 22.19
CA LEU A 102 45.68 31.32 22.96
C LEU A 102 45.39 32.77 22.53
N GLN A 103 46.43 33.57 22.29
CA GLN A 103 46.29 34.95 21.84
C GLN A 103 45.67 35.05 20.44
N ARG A 104 46.10 34.20 19.50
CA ARG A 104 45.50 34.12 18.15
C ARG A 104 44.04 33.70 18.22
N THR A 105 43.72 32.70 19.04
CA THR A 105 42.32 32.24 19.23
C THR A 105 41.46 33.36 19.80
N ARG A 106 41.96 34.12 20.79
CA ARG A 106 41.26 35.28 21.34
C ARG A 106 40.96 36.34 20.28
N TYR A 107 41.96 36.73 19.49
CA TYR A 107 41.78 37.73 18.43
C TYR A 107 40.74 37.31 17.39
N TYR A 108 40.77 36.03 16.98
CA TYR A 108 39.78 35.47 16.07
C TYR A 108 38.35 35.54 16.64
N LEU A 109 38.16 35.21 17.92
CA LEU A 109 36.87 35.28 18.59
C LEU A 109 36.35 36.72 18.70
N GLU A 110 37.22 37.67 19.05
CA GLU A 110 36.88 39.10 19.13
C GLU A 110 36.44 39.66 17.77
N GLN A 111 37.20 39.40 16.70
CA GLN A 111 36.81 39.84 15.35
C GLN A 111 35.44 39.28 14.92
N LYS A 112 35.19 38.01 15.21
CA LYS A 112 33.93 37.36 14.87
C LYS A 112 32.77 37.97 15.65
N TRP A 113 32.98 38.31 16.93
CA TRP A 113 32.01 38.99 17.77
C TRP A 113 31.67 40.38 17.23
N THR A 114 32.68 41.20 16.90
CA THR A 114 32.47 42.54 16.31
C THR A 114 31.66 42.48 15.01
N ARG A 115 31.91 41.48 14.16
CA ARG A 115 31.14 41.28 12.92
C ARG A 115 29.67 40.94 13.21
N ILE A 116 29.40 40.10 14.21
CA ILE A 116 28.04 39.74 14.62
C ILE A 116 27.31 40.97 15.19
N GLN A 117 28.00 41.79 15.98
CA GLN A 117 27.46 43.06 16.50
C GLN A 117 27.11 44.05 15.38
N ALA A 118 27.98 44.20 14.37
CA ALA A 118 27.72 45.09 13.24
C ALA A 118 26.51 44.66 12.41
N LEU A 119 26.30 43.35 12.24
CA LEU A 119 25.14 42.82 11.52
C LEU A 119 23.82 42.97 12.28
N ASP A 120 23.86 43.10 13.61
CA ASP A 120 22.68 43.27 14.46
C ASP A 120 22.11 44.70 14.41
N GLY A 121 22.93 45.69 14.02
CA GLY A 121 22.60 47.12 13.94
C GLY A 121 21.71 47.55 12.77
N ARG A 122 20.78 46.71 12.30
CA ARG A 122 19.89 47.02 11.16
C ARG A 122 19.03 48.25 11.48
N ARG A 123 19.06 49.27 10.61
CA ARG A 123 18.10 50.39 10.63
C ARG A 123 17.06 50.22 9.52
N LEU A 124 15.79 50.49 9.85
CA LEU A 124 14.67 50.51 8.91
C LEU A 124 14.38 51.96 8.50
N ASP A 125 13.97 52.14 7.25
CA ASP A 125 13.57 53.43 6.67
C ASP A 125 12.05 53.48 6.54
N LEU A 126 11.35 53.68 7.66
CA LEU A 126 9.88 53.63 7.71
C LEU A 126 9.21 54.82 7.01
N ASP A 127 9.95 55.87 6.65
CA ASP A 127 9.39 57.02 5.93
C ASP A 127 8.92 56.67 4.51
N ARG A 128 9.45 55.58 3.93
CA ARG A 128 8.99 55.03 2.64
C ARG A 128 7.52 54.63 2.65
N LEU A 129 6.99 54.23 3.81
CA LEU A 129 5.58 53.86 3.97
C LEU A 129 4.61 55.01 3.65
N LYS A 130 5.05 56.27 3.81
CA LYS A 130 4.23 57.45 3.54
C LYS A 130 3.92 57.64 2.05
N ALA A 131 4.77 57.12 1.17
CA ALA A 131 4.68 57.29 -0.28
C ALA A 131 3.87 56.19 -0.97
N LEU A 132 3.32 55.23 -0.21
CA LEU A 132 2.61 54.09 -0.77
C LEU A 132 1.19 54.46 -1.24
N GLU A 133 0.81 53.96 -2.43
CA GLU A 133 -0.51 54.16 -3.03
C GLU A 133 -1.32 52.86 -3.03
N PHE A 134 -2.02 52.60 -1.94
CA PHE A 134 -2.67 51.30 -1.70
C PHE A 134 -3.66 50.86 -2.79
N GLU A 135 -4.42 51.80 -3.36
CA GLU A 135 -5.47 51.53 -4.35
C GLU A 135 -4.91 51.04 -5.70
N ASN A 136 -3.68 51.42 -6.04
CA ASN A 136 -3.02 50.98 -7.27
C ASN A 136 -2.40 49.57 -7.12
N ASP A 137 -2.28 49.10 -5.88
CA ASP A 137 -1.52 47.91 -5.50
C ASP A 137 -2.42 46.68 -5.25
N VAL A 138 -3.73 46.76 -5.51
CA VAL A 138 -4.68 45.65 -5.32
C VAL A 138 -4.91 44.78 -6.56
N SER A 139 -4.39 45.18 -7.72
CA SER A 139 -4.60 44.44 -8.97
C SER A 139 -3.54 43.35 -9.19
N LEU A 140 -3.99 42.16 -9.55
CA LEU A 140 -3.18 40.97 -9.82
C LEU A 140 -3.16 40.66 -11.32
N SER A 141 -2.00 40.29 -11.85
CA SER A 141 -1.85 39.78 -13.22
C SER A 141 -1.67 38.26 -13.17
N LEU A 142 -2.62 37.52 -13.76
CA LEU A 142 -2.69 36.06 -13.72
C LEU A 142 -2.92 35.49 -15.14
N PRO A 143 -1.93 35.63 -16.05
CA PRO A 143 -2.09 35.17 -17.44
C PRO A 143 -2.34 33.66 -17.55
N GLU A 144 -1.71 32.85 -16.69
CA GLU A 144 -1.94 31.39 -16.66
C GLU A 144 -3.39 31.02 -16.31
N LEU A 145 -4.06 31.83 -15.49
CA LEU A 145 -5.48 31.65 -15.18
C LEU A 145 -6.34 32.01 -16.40
N ASP A 146 -6.01 33.09 -17.09
CA ASP A 146 -6.71 33.51 -18.30
C ASP A 146 -6.59 32.44 -19.39
N ASP A 147 -5.38 31.92 -19.63
CA ASP A 147 -5.12 30.83 -20.58
C ASP A 147 -5.89 29.56 -20.20
N PHE A 148 -5.90 29.19 -18.91
CA PHE A 148 -6.65 28.02 -18.43
C PHE A 148 -8.15 28.17 -18.65
N ILE A 149 -8.73 29.34 -18.30
CA ILE A 149 -10.17 29.62 -18.47
C ILE A 149 -10.55 29.60 -19.95
N SER A 150 -9.75 30.21 -20.83
CA SER A 150 -9.98 30.18 -22.28
C SER A 150 -9.93 28.76 -22.84
N GLY A 151 -9.02 27.92 -22.35
CA GLY A 151 -8.90 26.51 -22.75
C GLY A 151 -10.10 25.64 -22.35
N ILE A 152 -10.93 26.04 -21.38
CA ILE A 152 -12.11 25.25 -20.95
C ILE A 152 -13.10 25.03 -22.11
N SER A 153 -13.29 26.04 -22.96
CA SER A 153 -14.24 25.98 -24.08
C SER A 153 -13.71 25.23 -25.31
N GLU A 154 -12.39 25.03 -25.41
CA GLU A 154 -11.73 24.38 -26.54
C GLU A 154 -11.54 22.86 -26.35
N ARG A 155 -11.89 22.34 -25.17
CA ARG A 155 -11.77 20.90 -24.85
C ARG A 155 -12.61 20.07 -25.82
N SER A 156 -11.93 19.31 -26.67
CA SER A 156 -12.57 18.43 -27.63
C SER A 156 -13.18 17.19 -26.94
N PRO A 157 -14.27 16.60 -27.47
CA PRO A 157 -14.69 15.27 -27.07
C PRO A 157 -13.58 14.29 -27.42
N GLY A 158 -12.79 13.88 -26.44
CA GLY A 158 -11.71 12.92 -26.66
C GLY A 158 -12.29 11.62 -27.19
N ASN A 159 -12.05 11.32 -28.47
CA ASN A 159 -12.15 9.97 -29.01
C ASN A 159 -11.00 9.14 -28.42
N HIS A 160 -11.09 8.81 -27.15
CA HIS A 160 -10.23 7.83 -26.50
C HIS A 160 -11.06 6.58 -26.24
N SER A 161 -11.54 5.96 -27.31
CA SER A 161 -11.65 4.50 -27.31
C SER A 161 -10.21 3.99 -27.26
N LEU A 162 -9.65 3.82 -26.06
CA LEU A 162 -8.55 2.89 -25.90
C LEU A 162 -9.14 1.55 -26.37
N GLU A 163 -8.72 1.08 -27.55
CA GLU A 163 -9.08 -0.27 -28.01
C GLU A 163 -8.46 -1.27 -27.03
N PHE A 164 -9.20 -1.57 -25.96
CA PHE A 164 -8.84 -2.62 -25.04
C PHE A 164 -8.86 -3.94 -25.81
N SER A 165 -7.66 -4.48 -26.01
CA SER A 165 -7.45 -5.81 -26.54
C SER A 165 -7.18 -6.72 -25.35
N PRO A 166 -8.14 -7.54 -24.91
CA PRO A 166 -7.90 -8.46 -23.81
C PRO A 166 -6.85 -9.51 -24.21
N SER A 167 -5.81 -9.65 -23.38
CA SER A 167 -4.87 -10.75 -23.46
C SER A 167 -5.31 -11.87 -22.51
N SER A 168 -5.48 -13.09 -23.02
CA SER A 168 -5.55 -14.27 -22.14
C SER A 168 -4.16 -14.85 -21.92
N ASN A 169 -3.89 -15.13 -20.65
CA ASN A 169 -2.75 -15.93 -20.22
C ASN A 169 -3.22 -17.25 -19.58
N LEU A 170 -4.45 -17.71 -19.88
CA LEU A 170 -5.01 -18.96 -19.38
C LEU A 170 -4.39 -20.14 -20.14
N LEU A 171 -3.89 -21.14 -19.42
CA LEU A 171 -3.31 -22.33 -20.05
C LEU A 171 -4.40 -23.22 -20.69
N GLN A 172 -4.23 -23.52 -21.98
CA GLN A 172 -4.99 -24.57 -22.66
C GLN A 172 -4.14 -25.85 -22.74
N LEU A 173 -4.41 -26.79 -21.84
CA LEU A 173 -3.71 -28.08 -21.76
C LEU A 173 -4.56 -29.19 -22.39
N SER A 174 -3.92 -30.08 -23.15
CA SER A 174 -4.53 -31.28 -23.74
C SER A 174 -3.62 -32.49 -23.52
N TYR A 175 -4.11 -33.70 -23.75
CA TYR A 175 -3.29 -34.92 -23.71
C TYR A 175 -2.10 -34.91 -24.70
N SER A 176 -2.07 -33.99 -25.68
CA SER A 176 -0.99 -33.85 -26.66
C SER A 176 0.04 -32.76 -26.33
N SER A 177 -0.19 -31.99 -25.26
CA SER A 177 0.64 -30.82 -24.92
C SER A 177 2.06 -31.22 -24.51
N LEU A 178 3.07 -30.51 -25.03
CA LEU A 178 4.46 -30.61 -24.59
C LEU A 178 4.61 -29.90 -23.25
N LEU A 179 4.82 -30.68 -22.19
CA LEU A 179 4.99 -30.15 -20.86
C LEU A 179 6.39 -29.56 -20.70
N THR A 180 6.48 -28.24 -20.57
CA THR A 180 7.74 -27.48 -20.41
C THR A 180 7.71 -26.67 -19.12
N ASN A 181 8.88 -26.24 -18.63
CA ASN A 181 8.96 -25.45 -17.39
C ASN A 181 8.31 -24.05 -17.50
N ASP A 182 8.13 -23.54 -18.72
CA ASP A 182 7.58 -22.20 -18.98
C ASP A 182 6.07 -22.10 -18.67
N LEU A 183 5.39 -23.23 -18.42
CA LEU A 183 3.97 -23.29 -18.06
C LEU A 183 3.62 -22.49 -16.79
N PHE A 184 4.59 -22.24 -15.92
CA PHE A 184 4.37 -21.60 -14.62
C PHE A 184 5.00 -20.20 -14.51
N ALA A 185 5.16 -19.50 -15.64
CA ALA A 185 5.59 -18.11 -15.65
C ALA A 185 4.64 -17.21 -14.84
N THR A 186 5.19 -16.15 -14.23
CA THR A 186 4.39 -15.22 -13.41
C THR A 186 3.31 -14.55 -14.27
N SER A 187 2.05 -14.75 -13.89
CA SER A 187 0.89 -14.24 -14.63
C SER A 187 -0.22 -13.81 -13.65
N PRO A 188 -1.06 -12.82 -14.01
CA PRO A 188 -2.29 -12.53 -13.26
C PRO A 188 -3.23 -13.74 -13.15
N TYR A 189 -3.11 -14.69 -14.09
CA TYR A 189 -3.90 -15.92 -14.14
C TYR A 189 -3.27 -17.09 -13.38
N MET A 190 -2.18 -16.87 -12.62
CA MET A 190 -1.40 -17.95 -11.99
C MET A 190 -2.28 -18.93 -11.20
N ALA A 191 -3.20 -18.40 -10.40
CA ALA A 191 -4.14 -19.18 -9.61
C ALA A 191 -5.03 -20.09 -10.47
N TYR A 192 -5.47 -19.64 -11.64
CA TYR A 192 -6.31 -20.40 -12.58
C TYR A 192 -5.46 -21.39 -13.40
N ASN A 193 -4.25 -21.00 -13.79
CA ASN A 193 -3.31 -21.86 -14.51
C ASN A 193 -2.90 -23.08 -13.68
N LEU A 194 -2.69 -22.90 -12.37
CA LEU A 194 -2.45 -24.02 -11.47
C LEU A 194 -3.67 -24.94 -11.37
N THR A 195 -4.89 -24.39 -11.31
CA THR A 195 -6.14 -25.19 -11.31
C THR A 195 -6.29 -25.97 -12.62
N ALA A 196 -6.00 -25.34 -13.77
CA ALA A 196 -6.05 -25.98 -15.08
C ALA A 196 -5.05 -27.14 -15.17
N PHE A 197 -3.83 -26.97 -14.64
CA PHE A 197 -2.84 -28.02 -14.56
C PHE A 197 -3.25 -29.16 -13.63
N GLU A 198 -3.81 -28.86 -12.46
CA GLU A 198 -4.35 -29.87 -11.52
C GLU A 198 -5.49 -30.68 -12.12
N HIS A 199 -6.34 -30.04 -12.91
CA HIS A 199 -7.41 -30.70 -13.64
C HIS A 199 -6.84 -31.63 -14.73
N TRP A 200 -5.90 -31.14 -15.54
CA TRP A 200 -5.20 -31.95 -16.55
C TRP A 200 -4.49 -33.17 -15.95
N VAL A 201 -3.88 -33.04 -14.77
CA VAL A 201 -3.27 -34.18 -14.06
C VAL A 201 -4.32 -35.23 -13.69
N ALA A 202 -5.51 -34.80 -13.27
CA ALA A 202 -6.60 -35.70 -12.90
C ALA A 202 -7.23 -36.42 -14.11
N SER A 203 -7.40 -35.73 -15.24
CA SER A 203 -8.12 -36.24 -16.42
C SER A 203 -7.20 -36.89 -17.47
N ASP A 204 -6.07 -36.27 -17.80
CA ASP A 204 -5.33 -36.53 -19.04
C ASP A 204 -3.94 -37.16 -18.82
N LEU A 205 -3.37 -37.07 -17.61
CA LEU A 205 -2.01 -37.60 -17.32
C LEU A 205 -1.89 -39.09 -17.66
N SER A 206 -2.93 -39.88 -17.35
CA SER A 206 -2.95 -41.31 -17.63
C SER A 206 -2.87 -41.62 -19.13
N ALA A 207 -3.65 -40.90 -19.94
CA ALA A 207 -3.65 -41.04 -21.40
C ALA A 207 -2.33 -40.54 -22.02
N TRP A 208 -1.79 -39.43 -21.52
CA TRP A 208 -0.49 -38.90 -21.94
C TRP A 208 0.66 -39.89 -21.69
N LEU A 209 0.62 -40.60 -20.53
CA LEU A 209 1.66 -41.53 -20.14
C LEU A 209 1.75 -42.77 -21.04
N VAL A 210 0.63 -43.27 -21.57
CA VAL A 210 0.58 -44.48 -22.42
C VAL A 210 1.52 -44.37 -23.63
N GLY A 211 1.61 -43.19 -24.26
CA GLY A 211 2.49 -42.95 -25.40
C GLY A 211 3.95 -42.63 -25.07
N LYS A 212 4.30 -42.52 -23.77
CA LYS A 212 5.61 -42.05 -23.28
C LYS A 212 6.25 -42.97 -22.25
N LEU A 213 5.61 -44.09 -21.92
CA LEU A 213 6.02 -45.01 -20.85
C LEU A 213 7.48 -45.47 -20.98
N GLU A 214 7.90 -45.86 -22.19
CA GLU A 214 9.25 -46.38 -22.49
C GLU A 214 10.22 -45.33 -23.04
N TYR A 215 9.84 -44.05 -23.06
CA TYR A 215 10.71 -43.00 -23.57
C TYR A 215 11.73 -42.58 -22.48
N PRO A 216 13.05 -42.65 -22.73
CA PRO A 216 14.08 -42.39 -21.70
C PRO A 216 14.03 -40.99 -21.07
N GLY A 217 13.45 -40.00 -21.76
CA GLY A 217 13.31 -38.62 -21.26
C GLY A 217 12.07 -38.37 -20.41
N THR A 218 11.14 -39.33 -20.27
CA THR A 218 9.85 -39.13 -19.58
C THR A 218 10.03 -38.82 -18.09
N CYS A 219 10.89 -39.56 -17.39
CA CYS A 219 11.18 -39.29 -15.98
C CYS A 219 11.81 -37.90 -15.76
N ALA A 220 12.69 -37.47 -16.66
CA ALA A 220 13.32 -36.15 -16.59
C ALA A 220 12.31 -35.02 -16.84
N ALA A 221 11.40 -35.19 -17.81
CA ALA A 221 10.32 -34.25 -18.09
C ALA A 221 9.36 -34.14 -16.89
N LEU A 222 8.90 -35.27 -16.34
CA LEU A 222 8.03 -35.29 -15.15
C LEU A 222 8.70 -34.62 -13.94
N LYS A 223 9.99 -34.88 -13.70
CA LYS A 223 10.76 -34.21 -12.64
C LYS A 223 10.75 -32.68 -12.81
N ALA A 224 11.05 -32.19 -14.02
CA ALA A 224 11.12 -30.76 -14.30
C ALA A 224 9.76 -30.08 -14.03
N ILE A 225 8.67 -30.70 -14.48
CA ILE A 225 7.30 -30.20 -14.26
C ILE A 225 6.93 -30.23 -12.78
N MET A 226 7.29 -31.28 -12.05
CA MET A 226 7.08 -31.36 -10.59
C MET A 226 7.80 -30.22 -9.86
N GLU A 227 9.06 -29.94 -10.22
CA GLU A 227 9.84 -28.83 -9.64
C GLU A 227 9.23 -27.46 -9.96
N GLY A 228 8.81 -27.25 -11.22
CA GLY A 228 8.13 -26.03 -11.67
C GLY A 228 6.79 -25.81 -10.97
N TYR A 229 5.91 -26.82 -10.99
CA TYR A 229 4.61 -26.78 -10.34
C TYR A 229 4.74 -26.57 -8.83
N HIS A 230 5.62 -27.30 -8.13
CA HIS A 230 5.81 -27.13 -6.70
C HIS A 230 6.29 -25.71 -6.34
N THR A 231 7.25 -25.17 -7.10
CA THR A 231 7.76 -23.81 -6.86
C THR A 231 6.66 -22.77 -7.00
N ALA A 232 5.86 -22.90 -8.05
CA ALA A 232 4.74 -22.04 -8.35
C ALA A 232 3.59 -22.17 -7.34
N ALA A 233 3.10 -23.38 -7.10
CA ALA A 233 1.99 -23.69 -6.21
C ALA A 233 2.32 -23.33 -4.75
N LYS A 234 3.54 -23.62 -4.27
CA LYS A 234 3.96 -23.27 -2.90
C LYS A 234 3.87 -21.77 -2.63
N LYS A 235 4.19 -20.92 -3.62
CA LYS A 235 4.09 -19.46 -3.50
C LYS A 235 2.64 -18.99 -3.41
N VAL A 236 1.72 -19.62 -4.13
CA VAL A 236 0.31 -19.24 -4.18
C VAL A 236 -0.51 -19.87 -3.04
N TYR A 237 -0.10 -21.04 -2.52
CA TYR A 237 -0.90 -21.87 -1.60
C TYR A 237 -0.42 -21.87 -0.14
N SER A 238 0.64 -21.13 0.19
CA SER A 238 1.29 -21.18 1.52
C SER A 238 0.33 -21.03 2.70
N ASP A 239 -0.72 -20.22 2.55
CA ASP A 239 -1.68 -19.90 3.61
C ASP A 239 -3.03 -20.62 3.45
N ASN A 240 -3.12 -21.58 2.53
CA ASN A 240 -4.34 -22.33 2.26
C ASN A 240 -4.11 -23.85 2.37
N PRO A 241 -4.62 -24.51 3.44
CA PRO A 241 -4.37 -25.93 3.69
C PRO A 241 -5.08 -26.86 2.69
N GLU A 242 -6.21 -26.44 2.11
CA GLU A 242 -6.91 -27.20 1.07
C GLU A 242 -6.10 -27.19 -0.24
N ALA A 243 -5.65 -26.01 -0.67
CA ALA A 243 -4.84 -25.87 -1.87
C ALA A 243 -3.48 -26.57 -1.73
N SER A 244 -2.87 -26.48 -0.55
CA SER A 244 -1.65 -27.23 -0.23
C SER A 244 -1.88 -28.75 -0.28
N SER A 245 -3.04 -29.23 0.18
CA SER A 245 -3.39 -30.66 0.13
C SER A 245 -3.57 -31.15 -1.31
N ILE A 246 -4.20 -30.35 -2.16
CA ILE A 246 -4.37 -30.64 -3.60
C ILE A 246 -3.00 -30.64 -4.30
N MET A 247 -2.12 -29.68 -3.99
CA MET A 247 -0.76 -29.64 -4.51
C MET A 247 0.02 -30.91 -4.18
N ILE A 248 -0.03 -31.37 -2.93
CA ILE A 248 0.62 -32.62 -2.52
C ILE A 248 0.03 -33.81 -3.27
N LEU A 249 -1.30 -33.88 -3.41
CA LEU A 249 -1.98 -34.96 -4.15
C LEU A 249 -1.52 -35.00 -5.63
N THR A 250 -1.52 -33.86 -6.30
CA THR A 250 -1.07 -33.70 -7.70
C THR A 250 0.41 -34.08 -7.86
N LEU A 251 1.27 -33.68 -6.92
CA LEU A 251 2.69 -34.07 -6.94
C LEU A 251 2.90 -35.58 -6.80
N ILE A 252 2.06 -36.26 -5.99
CA ILE A 252 2.13 -37.72 -5.84
C ILE A 252 1.64 -38.42 -7.11
N GLU A 253 0.60 -37.93 -7.78
CA GLU A 253 0.15 -38.49 -9.06
C GLU A 253 1.21 -38.35 -10.16
N LEU A 254 1.89 -37.20 -10.24
CA LEU A 254 3.05 -37.01 -11.13
C LEU A 254 4.21 -37.94 -10.77
N TRP A 255 4.46 -38.14 -9.47
CA TRP A 255 5.45 -39.11 -9.01
C TRP A 255 5.08 -40.54 -9.40
N ILE A 256 3.80 -40.94 -9.32
CA ILE A 256 3.31 -42.26 -9.77
C ILE A 256 3.52 -42.43 -11.27
N ALA A 257 3.24 -41.41 -12.08
CA ALA A 257 3.53 -41.45 -13.51
C ALA A 257 5.04 -41.63 -13.79
N CYS A 258 5.89 -40.99 -12.98
CA CYS A 258 7.34 -41.13 -13.07
C CYS A 258 7.80 -42.53 -12.66
N ASP A 259 7.26 -43.09 -11.58
CA ASP A 259 7.54 -44.46 -11.11
C ASP A 259 7.12 -45.51 -12.15
N ASN A 260 5.94 -45.35 -12.77
CA ASN A 260 5.48 -46.24 -13.84
C ASN A 260 6.43 -46.25 -15.04
N SER A 261 6.89 -45.08 -15.49
CA SER A 261 7.88 -44.99 -16.58
C SER A 261 9.24 -45.56 -16.15
N ALA A 262 9.69 -45.27 -14.93
CA ALA A 262 10.96 -45.77 -14.40
C ALA A 262 10.98 -47.31 -14.27
N VAL A 263 9.91 -47.91 -13.75
CA VAL A 263 9.75 -49.37 -13.64
C VAL A 263 9.64 -50.02 -15.02
N SER A 264 9.04 -49.35 -16.01
CA SER A 264 9.02 -49.84 -17.40
C SER A 264 10.41 -49.83 -18.04
N LEU A 265 11.19 -48.76 -17.82
CA LEU A 265 12.55 -48.63 -18.35
C LEU A 265 13.55 -49.54 -17.62
N PHE A 266 13.37 -49.73 -16.32
CA PHE A 266 14.24 -50.52 -15.46
C PHE A 266 13.42 -51.47 -14.57
N PRO A 267 13.04 -52.65 -15.09
CA PRO A 267 12.18 -53.60 -14.37
C PRO A 267 12.66 -54.00 -12.98
N MET A 268 13.98 -53.98 -12.76
CA MET A 268 14.61 -54.27 -11.46
C MET A 268 14.12 -53.35 -10.34
N LEU A 269 13.69 -52.11 -10.65
CA LEU A 269 13.13 -51.20 -9.66
C LEU A 269 11.89 -51.78 -8.97
N ARG A 270 11.14 -52.68 -9.64
CA ARG A 270 9.96 -53.34 -9.10
C ARG A 270 10.24 -54.10 -7.80
N ASP A 271 11.45 -54.62 -7.63
CA ASP A 271 11.81 -55.41 -6.46
C ASP A 271 12.01 -54.57 -5.18
N TYR A 272 12.11 -53.25 -5.31
CA TYR A 272 12.45 -52.32 -4.22
C TYR A 272 11.24 -51.53 -3.73
N ASP A 273 11.28 -51.16 -2.45
CA ASP A 273 10.31 -50.28 -1.80
C ASP A 273 10.37 -48.87 -2.43
N PRO A 274 9.24 -48.32 -2.91
CA PRO A 274 9.17 -46.96 -3.45
C PRO A 274 9.50 -45.86 -2.43
N GLY A 275 9.46 -46.14 -1.12
CA GLY A 275 9.86 -45.21 -0.06
C GLY A 275 8.84 -44.11 0.26
N VAL A 276 7.69 -44.07 -0.43
CA VAL A 276 6.58 -43.14 -0.16
C VAL A 276 5.67 -43.71 0.93
N GLN A 277 5.52 -42.97 2.04
CA GLN A 277 4.68 -43.39 3.17
C GLN A 277 3.22 -42.96 2.99
N LEU A 278 2.30 -43.88 3.27
CA LEU A 278 0.84 -43.64 3.20
C LEU A 278 0.31 -42.82 4.38
N GLY A 279 0.97 -42.87 5.55
CA GLY A 279 0.49 -42.25 6.79
C GLY A 279 0.20 -40.75 6.67
N PRO A 280 1.11 -39.91 6.14
CA PRO A 280 0.89 -38.48 5.97
C PRO A 280 -0.33 -38.12 5.11
N LEU A 281 -0.72 -38.96 4.14
CA LEU A 281 -1.82 -38.67 3.20
C LEU A 281 -3.20 -38.64 3.87
N GLN A 282 -3.32 -39.20 5.07
CA GLN A 282 -4.56 -39.16 5.87
C GLN A 282 -4.88 -37.75 6.39
N SER A 283 -3.88 -36.86 6.41
CA SER A 283 -4.01 -35.49 6.90
C SER A 283 -4.40 -34.50 5.81
N LEU A 284 -4.55 -34.95 4.55
CA LEU A 284 -4.95 -34.09 3.43
C LEU A 284 -6.41 -33.61 3.60
N ASN A 285 -6.63 -32.32 3.34
CA ASN A 285 -7.94 -31.67 3.36
C ASN A 285 -8.51 -31.66 1.94
N LEU A 286 -9.42 -32.58 1.63
CA LEU A 286 -9.89 -32.86 0.27
C LEU A 286 -11.41 -32.59 0.14
N PRO A 287 -11.81 -31.41 -0.39
CA PRO A 287 -13.20 -30.98 -0.35
C PRO A 287 -14.15 -31.74 -1.27
N SER A 288 -13.70 -32.13 -2.47
CA SER A 288 -14.54 -32.81 -3.47
C SER A 288 -14.40 -34.34 -3.44
N LYS A 289 -15.46 -35.03 -3.87
CA LYS A 289 -15.47 -36.47 -4.13
C LYS A 289 -14.36 -36.89 -5.10
N GLU A 290 -14.14 -36.11 -6.15
CA GLU A 290 -13.11 -36.36 -7.15
C GLU A 290 -11.71 -36.48 -6.50
N HIS A 291 -11.36 -35.57 -5.58
CA HIS A 291 -10.09 -35.64 -4.88
C HIS A 291 -9.95 -36.88 -4.00
N LEU A 292 -11.03 -37.33 -3.34
CA LEU A 292 -11.01 -38.56 -2.54
C LEU A 292 -10.82 -39.81 -3.42
N VAL A 293 -11.42 -39.82 -4.60
CA VAL A 293 -11.22 -40.89 -5.59
C VAL A 293 -9.76 -40.89 -6.09
N ARG A 294 -9.20 -39.71 -6.41
CA ARG A 294 -7.78 -39.56 -6.76
C ARG A 294 -6.86 -40.09 -5.67
N LEU A 295 -7.10 -39.71 -4.41
CA LEU A 295 -6.32 -40.23 -3.28
C LEU A 295 -6.46 -41.75 -3.13
N ARG A 296 -7.67 -42.32 -3.28
CA ARG A 296 -7.86 -43.78 -3.26
C ARG A 296 -7.03 -44.48 -4.34
N ASN A 297 -6.96 -43.90 -5.55
CA ASN A 297 -6.17 -44.45 -6.65
C ASN A 297 -4.67 -44.43 -6.33
N VAL A 298 -4.17 -43.31 -5.77
CA VAL A 298 -2.80 -43.17 -5.26
C VAL A 298 -2.48 -44.25 -4.22
N GLU A 299 -3.34 -44.44 -3.22
CA GLU A 299 -3.14 -45.42 -2.16
C GLU A 299 -3.25 -46.86 -2.67
N THR A 300 -4.07 -47.10 -3.69
CA THR A 300 -4.18 -48.42 -4.34
C THR A 300 -2.91 -48.76 -5.11
N TYR A 301 -2.37 -47.80 -5.86
CA TYR A 301 -1.09 -47.95 -6.56
C TYR A 301 0.06 -48.20 -5.58
N LEU A 302 0.20 -47.36 -4.55
CA LEU A 302 1.27 -47.52 -3.57
C LEU A 302 1.14 -48.83 -2.78
N GLY A 303 -0.08 -49.25 -2.44
CA GLY A 303 -0.34 -50.52 -1.77
C GLY A 303 0.02 -51.73 -2.65
N SER A 304 -0.38 -51.73 -3.93
CA SER A 304 0.00 -52.80 -4.87
C SER A 304 1.50 -52.83 -5.13
N ARG A 305 2.12 -51.64 -5.20
CA ARG A 305 3.55 -51.48 -5.39
C ARG A 305 4.36 -52.00 -4.21
N GLN A 306 3.90 -51.77 -2.97
CA GLN A 306 4.48 -52.33 -1.74
C GLN A 306 4.28 -53.85 -1.66
N ALA A 307 3.12 -54.37 -2.06
CA ALA A 307 2.86 -55.81 -2.08
C ALA A 307 3.74 -56.57 -3.10
N ALA A 308 4.17 -55.90 -4.17
CA ALA A 308 5.06 -56.45 -5.20
C ALA A 308 6.55 -56.49 -4.80
N VAL A 309 6.93 -55.91 -3.65
CA VAL A 309 8.33 -55.87 -3.18
C VAL A 309 8.79 -57.27 -2.79
N CYS A 310 9.81 -57.79 -3.46
CA CYS A 310 10.34 -59.14 -3.22
C CYS A 310 11.45 -59.20 -2.17
N LEU A 311 12.06 -58.06 -1.81
CA LEU A 311 13.24 -57.98 -0.93
C LEU A 311 12.92 -57.76 0.56
N GLY A 312 11.64 -57.66 0.94
CA GLY A 312 11.22 -57.44 2.34
C GLY A 312 11.82 -56.17 2.97
N ASP A 313 12.10 -56.21 4.27
CA ASP A 313 12.71 -55.09 5.03
C ASP A 313 14.14 -54.70 4.59
N GLN A 314 14.76 -55.45 3.66
CA GLN A 314 16.09 -55.19 3.08
C GLN A 314 16.04 -54.66 1.64
N GLY A 315 14.90 -54.10 1.23
CA GLY A 315 14.60 -53.69 -0.15
C GLY A 315 14.45 -52.19 -0.38
N SER A 316 14.90 -51.31 0.53
CA SER A 316 14.76 -49.87 0.34
C SER A 316 15.91 -49.28 -0.48
N ILE A 317 15.59 -48.74 -1.66
CA ILE A 317 16.56 -48.08 -2.55
C ILE A 317 17.27 -46.87 -1.89
N PHE A 318 16.67 -46.30 -0.84
CA PHE A 318 17.17 -45.10 -0.15
C PHE A 318 17.82 -45.38 1.21
N ARG A 319 17.71 -46.59 1.75
CA ARG A 319 18.20 -46.92 3.11
C ARG A 319 19.23 -48.03 3.12
N ASP A 320 19.15 -48.96 2.17
CA ASP A 320 20.06 -50.09 2.10
C ASP A 320 21.25 -49.76 1.21
N TYR A 321 22.43 -49.56 1.82
CA TYR A 321 23.68 -49.30 1.13
C TYR A 321 24.73 -50.33 1.55
N GLY A 322 25.43 -50.95 0.58
CA GLY A 322 26.53 -51.88 0.84
C GLY A 322 26.12 -53.33 1.11
N THR A 323 24.83 -53.67 1.00
CA THR A 323 24.35 -55.06 1.06
C THR A 323 24.37 -55.71 -0.34
N PRO A 324 24.46 -57.05 -0.46
CA PRO A 324 24.43 -57.72 -1.77
C PRO A 324 23.15 -57.43 -2.58
N ASN A 325 22.07 -57.09 -1.88
CA ASN A 325 20.74 -56.84 -2.43
C ASN A 325 20.42 -55.36 -2.66
N CYS A 326 21.31 -54.42 -2.31
CA CYS A 326 21.03 -53.00 -2.56
C CYS A 326 21.07 -52.66 -4.06
N PHE A 327 20.24 -51.72 -4.47
CA PHE A 327 20.06 -51.34 -5.88
C PHE A 327 21.38 -51.02 -6.57
N SER A 328 22.25 -50.24 -5.90
CA SER A 328 23.55 -49.88 -6.43
C SER A 328 24.46 -51.07 -6.67
N VAL A 329 24.44 -52.13 -5.84
CA VAL A 329 25.27 -53.33 -6.00
C VAL A 329 24.70 -54.25 -7.08
N ARG A 330 23.38 -54.45 -7.13
CA ARG A 330 22.71 -55.24 -8.18
C ARG A 330 22.88 -54.57 -9.56
N PHE A 331 22.64 -53.27 -9.65
CA PHE A 331 22.84 -52.49 -10.87
C PHE A 331 24.33 -52.37 -11.27
N TYR A 332 25.25 -52.20 -10.31
CA TYR A 332 26.71 -52.21 -10.56
C TYR A 332 27.22 -53.56 -11.06
N ASN A 333 26.71 -54.68 -10.50
CA ASN A 333 27.11 -56.01 -10.93
C ASN A 333 26.77 -56.25 -12.41
N GLU A 334 25.64 -55.68 -12.86
CA GLU A 334 25.18 -55.69 -14.25
C GLU A 334 25.83 -54.60 -15.13
N SER A 335 26.41 -53.53 -14.57
CA SER A 335 26.95 -52.37 -15.32
C SER A 335 28.48 -52.28 -15.34
N SER A 336 29.10 -52.55 -16.49
CA SER A 336 30.56 -52.48 -16.70
C SER A 336 31.18 -51.08 -16.55
N LYS A 337 30.41 -50.02 -16.82
CA LYS A 337 30.85 -48.61 -16.74
C LYS A 337 31.10 -48.13 -15.30
N HIS A 338 30.30 -48.61 -14.34
CA HIS A 338 30.40 -48.20 -12.93
C HIS A 338 31.52 -48.93 -12.18
N LYS A 339 31.93 -50.12 -12.64
CA LYS A 339 33.12 -50.84 -12.15
C LYS A 339 34.40 -50.00 -12.22
N ASN A 340 34.53 -49.14 -13.24
CA ASN A 340 35.67 -48.25 -13.43
C ASN A 340 35.58 -46.91 -12.65
N LEU A 341 34.39 -46.53 -12.17
CA LEU A 341 34.17 -45.31 -11.40
C LEU A 341 34.39 -45.55 -9.89
N ARG A 342 34.06 -46.76 -9.40
CA ARG A 342 34.30 -47.21 -8.02
C ARG A 342 35.77 -47.08 -7.61
N HIS A 343 36.71 -47.44 -8.48
CA HIS A 343 38.15 -47.27 -8.23
C HIS A 343 38.59 -45.82 -7.99
N ARG A 344 37.80 -44.82 -8.45
CA ARG A 344 38.11 -43.40 -8.26
C ARG A 344 37.43 -42.79 -7.04
N ILE A 345 36.25 -43.30 -6.64
CA ILE A 345 35.47 -42.79 -5.51
C ILE A 345 35.93 -43.41 -4.18
N GLU A 346 36.50 -44.63 -4.19
CA GLU A 346 37.12 -45.27 -3.02
C GLU A 346 38.38 -44.52 -2.51
N ALA A 347 38.90 -43.55 -3.27
CA ALA A 347 40.00 -42.68 -2.86
C ALA A 347 39.56 -41.46 -2.04
N ASP A 348 38.34 -40.93 -2.26
CA ASP A 348 37.95 -39.59 -1.76
C ASP A 348 36.96 -39.61 -0.57
N ALA A 349 36.26 -40.72 -0.30
CA ALA A 349 35.14 -40.73 0.66
C ALA A 349 35.49 -41.21 2.08
N ASN A 350 36.78 -41.28 2.46
CA ASN A 350 37.22 -41.83 3.75
C ASN A 350 37.43 -40.79 4.88
N GLU A 351 37.21 -39.50 4.62
CA GLU A 351 37.51 -38.43 5.60
C GLU A 351 36.27 -37.76 6.22
N GLU A 352 35.08 -37.86 5.61
CA GLU A 352 33.98 -36.91 5.92
C GLU A 352 32.80 -37.46 6.76
N ARG A 353 32.88 -38.68 7.30
CA ARG A 353 31.76 -39.30 8.05
C ARG A 353 32.08 -39.73 9.48
N ARG A 354 32.94 -38.95 10.16
CA ARG A 354 33.25 -39.10 11.60
C ARG A 354 32.54 -38.10 12.52
N GLN A 355 31.53 -37.37 12.05
CA GLN A 355 30.77 -36.43 12.88
C GLN A 355 29.26 -36.45 12.59
N ARG A 356 28.48 -36.66 13.66
CA ARG A 356 27.04 -36.38 13.85
C ARG A 356 26.02 -37.44 13.40
N CYS A 357 25.78 -38.40 14.30
CA CYS A 357 24.46 -39.01 14.50
C CYS A 357 24.29 -39.36 15.99
N LEU A 358 23.83 -38.40 16.81
CA LEU A 358 23.21 -38.67 18.10
C LEU A 358 22.34 -37.47 18.42
N GLU A 359 21.03 -37.60 18.19
CA GLU A 359 19.92 -36.87 18.80
C GLU A 359 18.78 -36.83 17.77
N LEU A 360 17.86 -37.81 17.83
CA LEU A 360 16.46 -37.63 17.45
C LEU A 360 15.66 -38.92 17.67
N LEU A 361 14.83 -38.90 18.71
CA LEU A 361 13.37 -39.19 18.69
C LEU A 361 12.90 -40.11 19.82
N GLN A 362 12.09 -39.55 20.71
CA GLN A 362 10.85 -40.13 21.25
C GLN A 362 10.23 -39.09 22.21
N LYS A 363 8.92 -38.83 22.29
CA LYS A 363 7.72 -39.09 21.48
C LYS A 363 6.59 -38.33 22.22
N GLN A 364 5.61 -37.81 21.47
CA GLN A 364 4.47 -37.03 21.94
C GLN A 364 3.44 -37.78 22.83
N ASN A 365 2.97 -37.12 23.88
CA ASN A 365 1.61 -36.60 24.20
C ASN A 365 0.32 -37.48 24.16
N ARG A 366 -0.60 -37.27 25.13
CA ARG A 366 -2.05 -37.59 25.07
C ARG A 366 -2.94 -36.63 25.90
N GLN A 367 -3.78 -35.89 25.15
CA GLN A 367 -5.22 -35.54 25.29
C GLN A 367 -5.86 -34.95 26.57
N LEU A 368 -6.73 -33.97 26.31
CA LEU A 368 -7.77 -33.40 27.17
C LEU A 368 -9.11 -33.28 26.40
N ARG A 369 -10.23 -33.34 27.13
CA ARG A 369 -11.63 -33.17 26.67
C ARG A 369 -12.34 -32.08 27.49
N SER A 370 -13.12 -31.19 26.85
CA SER A 370 -14.32 -30.49 27.40
C SER A 370 -15.01 -29.56 26.37
N PRO A 371 -16.29 -29.13 26.54
CA PRO A 371 -17.25 -28.80 25.47
C PRO A 371 -17.62 -27.30 25.29
N ALA A 372 -18.56 -27.07 24.33
CA ALA A 372 -19.34 -25.87 23.94
C ALA A 372 -18.75 -25.01 22.80
N VAL A 373 -19.20 -25.27 21.57
CA VAL A 373 -18.73 -24.63 20.33
C VAL A 373 -19.68 -23.50 19.89
N ASP A 374 -19.12 -22.31 19.65
CA ASP A 374 -19.84 -21.10 19.20
C ASP A 374 -19.64 -20.89 17.69
N PHE A 375 -20.68 -21.12 16.89
CA PHE A 375 -20.64 -21.05 15.42
C PHE A 375 -20.49 -19.65 14.83
N LYS A 376 -20.45 -18.59 15.65
CA LYS A 376 -20.19 -17.22 15.17
C LYS A 376 -18.70 -16.87 15.10
N LYS A 377 -17.82 -17.72 15.63
CA LYS A 377 -16.37 -17.46 15.67
C LYS A 377 -15.64 -18.13 14.51
N SER A 378 -14.74 -17.39 13.85
CA SER A 378 -13.89 -17.90 12.76
C SER A 378 -13.07 -19.15 13.14
N LEU A 379 -12.65 -19.26 14.41
CA LEU A 379 -11.98 -20.44 14.94
C LEU A 379 -12.87 -21.70 14.92
N THR A 380 -14.16 -21.55 15.16
CA THR A 380 -15.13 -22.64 15.06
C THR A 380 -15.27 -23.09 13.61
N SER A 381 -15.38 -22.15 12.68
CA SER A 381 -15.41 -22.45 11.24
C SER A 381 -14.20 -23.30 10.85
N LEU A 382 -12.98 -22.90 11.24
CA LEU A 382 -11.75 -23.67 10.94
C LEU A 382 -11.78 -25.10 11.49
N VAL A 383 -12.25 -25.29 12.73
CA VAL A 383 -12.36 -26.64 13.33
C VAL A 383 -13.38 -27.50 12.59
N VAL A 384 -14.53 -26.92 12.22
CA VAL A 384 -15.57 -27.63 11.46
C VAL A 384 -15.05 -27.97 10.06
N LEU A 385 -14.44 -27.02 9.35
CA LEU A 385 -13.83 -27.25 8.03
C LEU A 385 -12.79 -28.38 8.09
N GLN A 386 -11.92 -28.37 9.10
CA GLN A 386 -10.94 -29.44 9.32
C GLN A 386 -11.64 -30.79 9.53
N ALA A 387 -12.69 -30.84 10.37
CA ALA A 387 -13.40 -32.09 10.66
C ALA A 387 -14.12 -32.67 9.43
N ILE A 388 -14.74 -31.82 8.59
CA ILE A 388 -15.52 -32.29 7.43
C ILE A 388 -14.64 -32.61 6.21
N TYR A 389 -13.47 -31.98 6.06
CA TYR A 389 -12.61 -32.16 4.89
C TYR A 389 -11.38 -33.03 5.10
N GLN A 390 -10.94 -33.25 6.34
CA GLN A 390 -9.85 -34.17 6.61
C GLN A 390 -10.21 -35.57 6.10
N ALA A 391 -9.32 -36.15 5.30
CA ALA A 391 -9.60 -37.43 4.66
C ALA A 391 -9.75 -38.58 5.68
N GLY A 392 -8.86 -38.65 6.67
CA GLY A 392 -8.92 -39.67 7.73
C GLY A 392 -8.43 -41.06 7.28
N PRO A 393 -8.56 -42.10 8.13
CA PRO A 393 -8.02 -43.43 7.85
C PRO A 393 -8.71 -44.12 6.67
N ARG A 394 -7.94 -44.89 5.89
CA ARG A 394 -8.43 -45.68 4.76
C ARG A 394 -9.49 -46.70 5.20
N ASP A 395 -10.52 -46.84 4.38
CA ASP A 395 -11.44 -47.97 4.38
C ASP A 395 -11.24 -48.71 3.04
N ASN A 396 -11.16 -50.03 3.05
CA ASN A 396 -10.67 -50.80 1.89
C ASN A 396 -11.69 -50.91 0.75
N GLU A 397 -12.98 -50.69 1.03
CA GLU A 397 -14.06 -50.88 0.06
C GLU A 397 -14.76 -49.56 -0.35
N ASP A 398 -14.66 -48.50 0.46
CA ASP A 398 -15.42 -47.25 0.25
C ASP A 398 -14.53 -46.01 0.08
N PHE A 399 -14.81 -45.20 -0.95
CA PHE A 399 -14.10 -43.94 -1.20
C PHE A 399 -14.34 -42.89 -0.09
N ARG A 400 -15.41 -43.04 0.69
CA ARG A 400 -15.80 -42.12 1.78
C ARG A 400 -14.85 -42.18 2.98
N ARG A 401 -14.02 -43.23 3.10
CA ARG A 401 -13.05 -43.44 4.20
C ARG A 401 -13.73 -43.60 5.57
N ALA A 402 -12.99 -44.11 6.55
CA ALA A 402 -13.56 -44.48 7.86
C ALA A 402 -14.22 -43.29 8.57
N SER A 403 -13.62 -42.09 8.44
CA SER A 403 -14.08 -40.85 9.07
C SER A 403 -15.42 -40.32 8.54
N HIS A 404 -15.83 -40.66 7.30
CA HIS A 404 -17.08 -40.17 6.69
C HIS A 404 -18.11 -41.27 6.43
N SER A 405 -17.84 -42.50 6.89
CA SER A 405 -18.75 -43.65 6.79
C SER A 405 -20.15 -43.38 7.37
N ILE A 406 -20.27 -42.51 8.38
CA ILE A 406 -21.55 -42.10 8.98
C ILE A 406 -22.51 -41.45 7.98
N LEU A 407 -21.99 -40.82 6.93
CA LEU A 407 -22.79 -40.17 5.88
C LEU A 407 -23.40 -41.18 4.90
N ALA A 408 -22.98 -42.45 4.97
CA ALA A 408 -23.59 -43.57 4.24
C ALA A 408 -24.81 -44.17 4.96
N ASN A 409 -25.04 -43.83 6.23
CA ASN A 409 -26.20 -44.28 7.00
C ASN A 409 -27.48 -43.67 6.41
N GLY A 410 -28.57 -44.43 6.26
CA GLY A 410 -29.83 -43.91 5.68
C GLY A 410 -30.57 -42.88 6.53
N VAL A 411 -30.25 -42.73 7.82
CA VAL A 411 -30.97 -41.83 8.75
C VAL A 411 -30.21 -40.52 9.02
N PHE A 412 -28.90 -40.61 9.25
CA PHE A 412 -28.09 -39.47 9.70
C PHE A 412 -28.05 -38.28 8.71
N PRO A 413 -27.84 -38.47 7.39
CA PRO A 413 -27.98 -37.44 6.36
C PRO A 413 -29.27 -36.61 6.45
N GLY A 414 -30.41 -37.28 6.57
CA GLY A 414 -31.72 -36.62 6.63
C GLY A 414 -31.86 -35.76 7.90
N THR A 415 -31.45 -36.31 9.04
CA THR A 415 -31.43 -35.56 10.31
C THR A 415 -30.47 -34.36 10.26
N LEU A 416 -29.29 -34.52 9.65
CA LEU A 416 -28.31 -33.44 9.49
C LEU A 416 -28.85 -32.30 8.62
N LEU A 417 -29.46 -32.62 7.47
CA LEU A 417 -30.04 -31.62 6.57
C LEU A 417 -31.23 -30.90 7.24
N SER A 418 -32.08 -31.61 7.97
CA SER A 418 -33.18 -31.00 8.74
C SER A 418 -32.66 -30.05 9.82
N ALA A 419 -31.60 -30.45 10.55
CA ALA A 419 -31.00 -29.61 11.59
C ALA A 419 -30.35 -28.34 11.00
N VAL A 420 -29.74 -28.43 9.81
CA VAL A 420 -29.23 -27.25 9.10
C VAL A 420 -30.38 -26.37 8.64
N ASP A 421 -31.47 -26.92 8.10
CA ASP A 421 -32.64 -26.14 7.66
C ASP A 421 -33.28 -25.36 8.82
N GLU A 422 -33.42 -25.98 10.00
CA GLU A 422 -33.86 -25.29 11.21
C GLU A 422 -32.88 -24.20 11.67
N ALA A 423 -31.58 -24.42 11.52
CA ALA A 423 -30.56 -23.45 11.90
C ALA A 423 -30.54 -22.23 10.96
N ILE A 424 -30.85 -22.41 9.68
CA ILE A 424 -31.00 -21.32 8.70
C ILE A 424 -32.08 -20.33 9.16
N GLY A 425 -33.24 -20.84 9.61
CA GLY A 425 -34.33 -19.99 10.12
C GLY A 425 -33.95 -19.14 11.33
N ARG A 426 -32.94 -19.54 12.11
CA ARG A 426 -32.44 -18.76 13.27
C ARG A 426 -31.52 -17.61 12.87
N ILE A 427 -30.80 -17.74 11.75
CA ILE A 427 -29.85 -16.73 11.28
C ILE A 427 -30.43 -15.78 10.22
N GLU A 428 -31.56 -16.13 9.60
CA GLU A 428 -32.17 -15.44 8.45
C GLU A 428 -32.21 -13.90 8.56
N LYS A 429 -32.57 -13.38 9.75
CA LYS A 429 -32.71 -11.93 10.00
C LYS A 429 -31.41 -11.23 10.43
N ASN A 430 -30.30 -11.96 10.55
CA ASN A 430 -29.05 -11.44 11.08
C ASN A 430 -27.85 -11.77 10.16
N TRP A 431 -27.60 -10.85 9.22
CA TRP A 431 -26.47 -10.92 8.28
C TRP A 431 -25.09 -10.94 8.97
N GLU A 432 -24.96 -10.49 10.22
CA GLU A 432 -23.70 -10.60 10.98
C GLU A 432 -23.32 -12.06 11.27
N SER A 433 -24.27 -12.99 11.15
CA SER A 433 -24.06 -14.43 11.31
C SER A 433 -23.60 -15.12 10.01
N TYR A 434 -22.99 -14.38 9.07
CA TYR A 434 -22.49 -14.93 7.80
C TYR A 434 -21.46 -16.06 7.96
N GLU A 435 -20.69 -16.08 9.05
CA GLU A 435 -19.81 -17.20 9.39
C GLU A 435 -20.60 -18.53 9.54
N ALA A 436 -21.76 -18.48 10.21
CA ALA A 436 -22.63 -19.65 10.33
C ALA A 436 -23.21 -20.07 8.97
N LEU A 437 -23.58 -19.09 8.12
CA LEU A 437 -23.99 -19.36 6.73
C LEU A 437 -22.89 -20.12 5.96
N GLY A 438 -21.63 -19.69 6.10
CA GLY A 438 -20.46 -20.36 5.52
C GLY A 438 -20.29 -21.79 6.00
N ILE A 439 -20.42 -22.03 7.31
CA ILE A 439 -20.34 -23.38 7.90
C ILE A 439 -21.45 -24.28 7.34
N PHE A 440 -22.70 -23.80 7.32
CA PHE A 440 -23.84 -24.57 6.81
C PHE A 440 -23.69 -24.91 5.34
N THR A 441 -23.24 -23.97 4.51
CA THR A 441 -22.92 -24.22 3.10
C THR A 441 -21.88 -25.33 2.95
N CYS A 442 -20.81 -25.31 3.74
CA CYS A 442 -19.76 -26.34 3.68
C CYS A 442 -20.26 -27.72 4.11
N ILE A 443 -21.07 -27.80 5.18
CA ILE A 443 -21.66 -29.06 5.67
C ILE A 443 -22.58 -29.67 4.61
N VAL A 444 -23.48 -28.87 4.03
CA VAL A 444 -24.46 -29.35 3.04
C VAL A 444 -23.75 -29.74 1.74
N ALA A 445 -22.79 -28.93 1.26
CA ALA A 445 -21.99 -29.27 0.09
C ALA A 445 -21.18 -30.56 0.29
N ARG A 446 -20.60 -30.76 1.48
CA ARG A 446 -19.87 -32.00 1.82
C ARG A 446 -20.81 -33.20 1.85
N GLN A 447 -21.99 -33.05 2.46
CA GLN A 447 -23.00 -34.10 2.49
C GLN A 447 -23.47 -34.48 1.07
N LEU A 448 -23.68 -33.48 0.20
CA LEU A 448 -24.05 -33.70 -1.19
C LEU A 448 -22.97 -34.49 -1.94
N SER A 449 -21.70 -34.10 -1.80
CA SER A 449 -20.57 -34.76 -2.48
C SER A 449 -20.37 -36.23 -2.06
N LEU A 450 -20.77 -36.59 -0.84
CA LEU A 450 -20.66 -37.97 -0.32
C LEU A 450 -21.99 -38.75 -0.32
N SER A 451 -23.07 -38.15 -0.82
CA SER A 451 -24.40 -38.75 -0.89
C SER A 451 -24.46 -39.87 -1.95
N ALA A 452 -25.14 -40.97 -1.61
CA ALA A 452 -25.42 -42.07 -2.53
C ALA A 452 -26.92 -42.26 -2.82
N GLN A 453 -27.80 -41.59 -2.06
CA GLN A 453 -29.26 -41.73 -2.15
C GLN A 453 -29.87 -40.54 -2.89
N ALA A 454 -30.83 -40.78 -3.79
CA ALA A 454 -31.44 -39.74 -4.61
C ALA A 454 -32.22 -38.71 -3.76
N ASP A 455 -32.96 -39.16 -2.74
CA ASP A 455 -33.80 -38.30 -1.89
C ASP A 455 -32.98 -37.32 -1.03
N THR A 456 -31.85 -37.79 -0.49
CA THR A 456 -30.93 -36.93 0.29
C THR A 456 -30.21 -35.93 -0.61
N THR A 457 -29.88 -36.31 -1.85
CA THR A 457 -29.29 -35.42 -2.86
C THR A 457 -30.25 -34.29 -3.22
N ALA A 458 -31.53 -34.60 -3.49
CA ALA A 458 -32.55 -33.58 -3.78
C ALA A 458 -32.76 -32.62 -2.60
N THR A 459 -32.81 -33.15 -1.38
CA THR A 459 -32.96 -32.34 -0.16
C THR A 459 -31.74 -31.43 0.05
N ALA A 460 -30.51 -31.92 -0.15
CA ALA A 460 -29.30 -31.12 -0.02
C ALA A 460 -29.24 -29.97 -1.06
N LEU A 461 -29.63 -30.23 -2.32
CA LEU A 461 -29.72 -29.20 -3.36
C LEU A 461 -30.76 -28.12 -3.01
N MET A 462 -31.90 -28.52 -2.44
CA MET A 462 -32.91 -27.57 -1.96
C MET A 462 -32.38 -26.68 -0.83
N VAL A 463 -31.69 -27.27 0.16
CA VAL A 463 -31.08 -26.50 1.27
C VAL A 463 -29.98 -25.56 0.77
N LEU A 464 -29.14 -25.99 -0.19
CA LEU A 464 -28.15 -25.10 -0.83
C LEU A 464 -28.80 -23.91 -1.55
N SER A 465 -29.94 -24.14 -2.23
CA SER A 465 -30.71 -23.06 -2.87
C SER A 465 -31.23 -22.04 -1.84
N LYS A 466 -31.75 -22.50 -0.69
CA LYS A 466 -32.16 -21.60 0.41
C LYS A 466 -30.98 -20.79 0.96
N LEU A 467 -29.84 -21.43 1.22
CA LEU A 467 -28.61 -20.76 1.69
C LEU A 467 -28.12 -19.70 0.69
N ARG A 468 -28.19 -19.99 -0.60
CA ARG A 468 -27.82 -19.08 -1.69
C ARG A 468 -28.71 -17.85 -1.72
N ASN A 469 -30.03 -18.04 -1.74
CA ASN A 469 -30.98 -16.93 -1.79
C ASN A 469 -30.88 -16.07 -0.53
N LEU A 470 -30.67 -16.68 0.64
CA LEU A 470 -30.41 -15.96 1.88
C LEU A 470 -29.13 -15.13 1.80
N GLY A 471 -28.00 -15.74 1.40
CA GLY A 471 -26.73 -15.03 1.23
C GLY A 471 -26.84 -13.87 0.23
N PHE A 472 -27.54 -14.08 -0.88
CA PHE A 472 -27.77 -13.06 -1.89
C PHE A 472 -28.64 -11.90 -1.36
N SER A 473 -29.71 -12.18 -0.62
CA SER A 473 -30.53 -11.12 0.00
C SER A 473 -29.74 -10.25 0.99
N TRP A 474 -28.77 -10.83 1.70
CA TRP A 474 -27.88 -10.08 2.57
C TRP A 474 -26.90 -9.20 1.78
N LEU A 475 -26.46 -9.63 0.59
CA LEU A 475 -25.62 -8.81 -0.29
C LEU A 475 -26.38 -7.57 -0.78
N GLU A 476 -27.63 -7.73 -1.21
CA GLU A 476 -28.47 -6.61 -1.64
C GLU A 476 -28.66 -5.59 -0.51
N LEU A 477 -28.99 -6.07 0.69
CA LEU A 477 -29.15 -5.21 1.88
C LEU A 477 -27.86 -4.47 2.25
N LEU A 478 -26.71 -5.15 2.23
CA LEU A 478 -25.43 -4.53 2.58
C LEU A 478 -24.95 -3.56 1.51
N ARG A 479 -25.24 -3.83 0.24
CA ARG A 479 -24.96 -2.90 -0.86
C ARG A 479 -25.74 -1.60 -0.67
N GLU A 480 -27.04 -1.67 -0.39
CA GLU A 480 -27.86 -0.49 -0.10
C GLU A 480 -27.33 0.32 1.11
N LYS A 481 -26.94 -0.36 2.19
CA LYS A 481 -26.34 0.29 3.38
C LYS A 481 -25.00 0.93 3.10
N ARG A 482 -24.17 0.30 2.28
CA ARG A 482 -22.87 0.84 1.84
C ARG A 482 -23.08 2.08 0.98
N ASP A 483 -24.06 2.05 0.07
CA ASP A 483 -24.29 3.13 -0.87
C ASP A 483 -24.95 4.35 -0.20
N SER A 484 -25.70 4.14 0.88
CA SER A 484 -26.36 5.20 1.65
C SER A 484 -25.53 5.83 2.78
N THR A 485 -24.38 5.26 3.15
CA THR A 485 -23.53 5.82 4.21
C THR A 485 -22.49 6.82 3.68
N GLU A 486 -22.38 7.95 4.37
CA GLU A 486 -21.35 8.97 4.15
C GLU A 486 -20.09 8.72 5.01
N ASP A 487 -20.16 7.81 6.00
CA ASP A 487 -19.03 7.44 6.87
C ASP A 487 -18.13 6.42 6.16
N GLU A 488 -16.91 6.84 5.84
CA GLU A 488 -15.91 6.04 5.14
C GLU A 488 -15.51 4.76 5.91
N ALA A 489 -15.43 4.82 7.24
CA ALA A 489 -15.06 3.66 8.06
C ALA A 489 -16.15 2.58 8.00
N GLN A 490 -17.42 3.00 8.09
CA GLN A 490 -18.56 2.09 7.94
C GLN A 490 -18.68 1.57 6.51
N ARG A 491 -18.45 2.41 5.49
CA ARG A 491 -18.47 2.00 4.08
C ARG A 491 -17.45 0.90 3.80
N ARG A 492 -16.24 1.02 4.34
CA ARG A 492 -15.19 -0.03 4.25
C ARG A 492 -15.59 -1.30 4.99
N GLU A 493 -16.17 -1.20 6.19
CA GLU A 493 -16.65 -2.36 6.94
C GLU A 493 -17.72 -3.14 6.15
N PHE A 494 -18.69 -2.44 5.56
CA PHE A 494 -19.71 -3.07 4.71
C PHE A 494 -19.08 -3.72 3.47
N ALA A 495 -18.11 -3.09 2.82
CA ALA A 495 -17.40 -3.68 1.68
C ALA A 495 -16.71 -5.00 2.04
N GLU A 496 -16.04 -5.08 3.20
CA GLU A 496 -15.43 -6.33 3.68
C GLU A 496 -16.46 -7.44 3.91
N LYS A 497 -17.62 -7.11 4.51
CA LYS A 497 -18.71 -8.08 4.72
C LYS A 497 -19.36 -8.54 3.43
N ILE A 498 -19.53 -7.64 2.47
CA ILE A 498 -20.02 -7.95 1.13
C ILE A 498 -19.12 -8.99 0.46
N VAL A 499 -17.79 -8.79 0.48
CA VAL A 499 -16.84 -9.75 -0.10
C VAL A 499 -16.97 -11.13 0.57
N ALA A 500 -17.01 -11.17 1.91
CA ALA A 500 -17.12 -12.43 2.65
C ALA A 500 -18.42 -13.19 2.32
N ILE A 501 -19.55 -12.49 2.28
CA ILE A 501 -20.85 -13.09 1.96
C ILE A 501 -20.92 -13.49 0.48
N ALA A 502 -20.35 -12.71 -0.45
CA ALA A 502 -20.34 -13.03 -1.88
C ALA A 502 -19.54 -14.30 -2.16
N LEU A 503 -18.42 -14.48 -1.44
CA LEU A 503 -17.63 -15.70 -1.49
C LEU A 503 -18.37 -16.92 -0.92
N ILE A 504 -19.08 -16.76 0.20
CA ILE A 504 -19.90 -17.82 0.80
C ILE A 504 -21.09 -18.20 -0.10
N CYS A 505 -21.76 -17.19 -0.66
CA CYS A 505 -22.87 -17.35 -1.60
C CYS A 505 -22.41 -18.08 -2.86
N SER A 506 -21.27 -17.68 -3.43
CA SER A 506 -20.62 -18.40 -4.54
C SER A 506 -20.28 -19.84 -4.16
N GLY A 507 -19.85 -20.10 -2.92
CA GLY A 507 -19.58 -21.44 -2.41
C GLY A 507 -20.77 -22.42 -2.47
N THR A 508 -22.02 -21.93 -2.56
CA THR A 508 -23.21 -22.78 -2.76
C THR A 508 -23.29 -23.43 -4.15
N PHE A 509 -22.46 -22.98 -5.09
CA PHE A 509 -22.30 -23.56 -6.41
C PHE A 509 -21.09 -24.51 -6.49
N ASP A 510 -20.25 -24.59 -5.46
CA ASP A 510 -19.07 -25.49 -5.43
C ASP A 510 -19.49 -26.94 -5.12
N VAL A 511 -20.18 -27.54 -6.10
CA VAL A 511 -20.72 -28.90 -6.09
C VAL A 511 -20.11 -29.72 -7.24
N ASP A 512 -20.39 -31.02 -7.29
CA ASP A 512 -19.91 -31.89 -8.38
C ASP A 512 -20.47 -31.42 -9.75
N GLU A 513 -19.73 -31.67 -10.83
CA GLU A 513 -19.94 -31.06 -12.16
C GLU A 513 -21.35 -31.24 -12.72
N GLN A 514 -21.93 -32.44 -12.60
CA GLN A 514 -23.30 -32.73 -13.02
C GLN A 514 -24.35 -31.82 -12.35
N HIS A 515 -24.14 -31.46 -11.07
CA HIS A 515 -25.04 -30.60 -10.33
C HIS A 515 -24.79 -29.13 -10.64
N LEU A 516 -23.53 -28.75 -10.84
CA LEU A 516 -23.15 -27.41 -11.24
C LEU A 516 -23.78 -27.04 -12.59
N GLU A 517 -23.67 -27.90 -13.60
CA GLU A 517 -24.31 -27.69 -14.90
C GLU A 517 -25.84 -27.56 -14.74
N SER A 518 -26.47 -28.45 -13.97
CA SER A 518 -27.92 -28.39 -13.72
C SER A 518 -28.38 -27.11 -13.03
N ILE A 519 -27.59 -26.55 -12.11
CA ILE A 519 -27.92 -25.29 -11.42
C ILE A 519 -27.76 -24.11 -12.39
N LEU A 520 -26.68 -24.10 -13.18
CA LEU A 520 -26.38 -23.01 -14.11
C LEU A 520 -27.29 -22.98 -15.36
N VAL A 521 -28.07 -24.03 -15.61
CA VAL A 521 -29.17 -24.00 -16.60
C VAL A 521 -30.23 -22.94 -16.23
N ASP A 522 -30.45 -22.67 -14.94
CA ASP A 522 -31.34 -21.61 -14.49
C ASP A 522 -30.69 -20.22 -14.67
N THR A 523 -31.39 -19.29 -15.31
CA THR A 523 -30.89 -17.93 -15.61
C THR A 523 -30.75 -17.06 -14.37
N GLU A 524 -31.64 -17.19 -13.39
CA GLU A 524 -31.58 -16.45 -12.14
C GLU A 524 -30.38 -16.90 -11.31
N GLN A 525 -30.18 -18.22 -11.22
CA GLN A 525 -29.06 -18.81 -10.48
C GLN A 525 -27.70 -18.45 -11.11
N ALA A 526 -27.61 -18.49 -12.45
CA ALA A 526 -26.42 -18.04 -13.15
C ALA A 526 -26.15 -16.53 -12.94
N SER A 527 -27.20 -15.69 -12.91
CA SER A 527 -27.09 -14.25 -12.64
C SER A 527 -26.52 -13.98 -11.23
N ILE A 528 -26.98 -14.71 -10.21
CA ILE A 528 -26.47 -14.60 -8.83
C ILE A 528 -24.95 -14.85 -8.79
N LEU A 529 -24.46 -15.89 -9.46
CA LEU A 529 -23.03 -16.20 -9.50
C LEU A 529 -22.21 -15.10 -10.19
N ILE A 530 -22.72 -14.55 -11.30
CA ILE A 530 -22.09 -13.44 -12.04
C ILE A 530 -22.03 -12.17 -11.17
N GLN A 531 -23.13 -11.83 -10.50
CA GLN A 531 -23.18 -10.67 -9.60
C GLN A 531 -22.22 -10.82 -8.42
N CYS A 532 -22.15 -12.00 -7.80
CA CYS A 532 -21.15 -12.26 -6.76
C CYS A 532 -19.72 -12.10 -7.31
N GLY A 533 -19.46 -12.57 -8.54
CA GLY A 533 -18.18 -12.40 -9.22
C GLY A 533 -17.78 -10.94 -9.43
N ILE A 534 -18.71 -10.09 -9.88
CA ILE A 534 -18.50 -8.63 -10.03
C ILE A 534 -18.14 -8.02 -8.67
N MET A 535 -18.94 -8.27 -7.64
CA MET A 535 -18.71 -7.71 -6.30
C MET A 535 -17.38 -8.15 -5.69
N ILE A 536 -16.99 -9.41 -5.89
CA ILE A 536 -15.69 -9.93 -5.45
C ILE A 536 -14.58 -9.21 -6.20
N ASN A 537 -14.67 -9.08 -7.54
CA ASN A 537 -13.65 -8.42 -8.34
C ASN A 537 -13.45 -6.95 -7.91
N GLU A 538 -14.55 -6.24 -7.68
CA GLU A 538 -14.54 -4.81 -7.36
C GLU A 538 -14.00 -4.51 -5.95
N LEU A 539 -14.30 -5.35 -4.96
CA LEU A 539 -14.07 -5.03 -3.53
C LEU A 539 -12.96 -5.85 -2.87
N TYR A 540 -12.46 -6.92 -3.50
CA TYR A 540 -11.52 -7.84 -2.85
C TYR A 540 -10.15 -7.21 -2.52
N LEU A 541 -9.62 -6.33 -3.37
CA LEU A 541 -8.29 -5.72 -3.16
C LEU A 541 -8.23 -4.87 -1.87
N ASP A 542 -9.29 -4.13 -1.56
CA ASP A 542 -9.39 -3.34 -0.33
C ASP A 542 -9.51 -4.26 0.91
N SER A 543 -10.11 -5.44 0.75
CA SER A 543 -10.30 -6.44 1.81
C SER A 543 -9.05 -7.27 2.16
N GLN A 544 -7.99 -7.26 1.34
CA GLN A 544 -6.75 -8.00 1.64
C GLN A 544 -6.01 -7.49 2.88
N LYS A 545 -6.32 -6.26 3.33
CA LYS A 545 -5.81 -5.71 4.60
C LYS A 545 -6.57 -6.22 5.83
N SER A 546 -7.66 -6.96 5.64
CA SER A 546 -8.54 -7.45 6.69
C SER A 546 -7.99 -8.70 7.40
N ARG A 547 -8.35 -8.88 8.67
CA ARG A 547 -7.91 -9.98 9.56
C ARG A 547 -8.77 -11.26 9.43
N TYR A 548 -9.54 -11.42 8.35
CA TYR A 548 -10.47 -12.54 8.18
C TYR A 548 -9.74 -13.83 7.79
N PRO A 549 -9.59 -14.85 8.68
CA PRO A 549 -8.72 -16.01 8.42
C PRO A 549 -9.25 -16.93 7.32
N LEU A 550 -10.56 -16.91 7.05
CA LEU A 550 -11.21 -17.75 6.05
C LEU A 550 -11.27 -17.08 4.67
N LEU A 551 -10.87 -15.81 4.55
CA LEU A 551 -10.97 -15.05 3.30
C LEU A 551 -10.24 -15.76 2.16
N SER A 552 -8.98 -16.13 2.43
CA SER A 552 -8.10 -16.80 1.48
C SER A 552 -8.62 -18.19 1.08
N ILE A 553 -9.27 -18.90 2.02
CA ILE A 553 -9.87 -20.21 1.77
C ILE A 553 -11.06 -20.07 0.82
N HIS A 554 -12.02 -19.20 1.15
CA HIS A 554 -13.20 -19.00 0.32
C HIS A 554 -12.86 -18.38 -1.04
N TYR A 555 -11.93 -17.43 -1.10
CA TYR A 555 -11.46 -16.86 -2.35
C TYR A 555 -10.85 -17.91 -3.28
N ARG A 556 -10.04 -18.83 -2.74
CA ARG A 556 -9.47 -19.91 -3.54
C ARG A 556 -10.52 -20.88 -4.07
N ARG A 557 -11.54 -21.20 -3.26
CA ARG A 557 -12.67 -22.01 -3.72
C ARG A 557 -13.44 -21.32 -4.83
N TRP A 558 -13.69 -20.01 -4.69
CA TRP A 558 -14.30 -19.22 -5.75
C TRP A 558 -13.47 -19.26 -7.04
N GLN A 559 -12.15 -19.10 -6.99
CA GLN A 559 -11.31 -19.21 -8.20
C GLN A 559 -11.41 -20.57 -8.89
N ARG A 560 -11.44 -21.68 -8.12
CA ARG A 560 -11.61 -23.04 -8.66
C ARG A 560 -13.01 -23.24 -9.25
N LEU A 561 -14.04 -22.73 -8.57
CA LEU A 561 -15.42 -22.73 -9.04
C LEU A 561 -15.56 -21.92 -10.34
N SER A 562 -15.02 -20.71 -10.41
CA SER A 562 -15.07 -19.87 -11.62
C SER A 562 -14.41 -20.57 -12.81
N TYR A 563 -13.29 -21.27 -12.60
CA TYR A 563 -12.67 -22.09 -13.64
C TYR A 563 -13.58 -23.23 -14.13
N ARG A 564 -14.32 -23.89 -13.23
CA ARG A 564 -15.26 -24.96 -13.59
C ARG A 564 -16.55 -24.42 -14.23
N ALA A 565 -16.99 -23.22 -13.82
CA ALA A 565 -18.25 -22.62 -14.25
C ALA A 565 -18.14 -21.88 -15.59
N TYR A 566 -16.99 -21.27 -15.92
CA TYR A 566 -16.88 -20.41 -17.11
C TYR A 566 -17.23 -21.12 -18.43
N PRO A 567 -16.91 -22.41 -18.69
CA PRO A 567 -17.25 -23.04 -19.97
C PRO A 567 -18.77 -23.25 -20.12
N VAL A 568 -19.46 -23.48 -19.01
CA VAL A 568 -20.93 -23.62 -18.96
C VAL A 568 -21.58 -22.25 -19.18
N LEU A 569 -21.07 -21.21 -18.50
CA LEU A 569 -21.54 -19.84 -18.66
C LEU A 569 -21.28 -19.30 -20.06
N ALA A 570 -20.11 -19.55 -20.66
CA ALA A 570 -19.77 -19.13 -22.02
C ALA A 570 -20.77 -19.70 -23.03
N ARG A 571 -21.00 -21.03 -23.02
CA ARG A 571 -22.00 -21.70 -23.88
C ARG A 571 -23.40 -21.11 -23.72
N LYS A 572 -23.80 -20.76 -22.50
CA LYS A 572 -25.11 -20.18 -22.19
C LYS A 572 -25.23 -18.73 -22.68
N VAL A 573 -24.19 -17.92 -22.46
CA VAL A 573 -24.18 -16.48 -22.81
C VAL A 573 -24.12 -16.28 -24.32
N THR A 574 -23.42 -17.14 -25.06
CA THR A 574 -23.32 -17.09 -26.53
C THR A 574 -24.43 -17.86 -27.26
N GLY A 575 -25.37 -18.49 -26.53
CA GLY A 575 -26.46 -19.30 -27.09
C GLY A 575 -27.57 -18.51 -27.78
N ILE A 576 -28.42 -19.21 -28.56
CA ILE A 576 -29.45 -18.61 -29.43
C ILE A 576 -30.65 -18.03 -28.63
N ASP A 577 -30.97 -18.57 -27.45
CA ASP A 577 -32.09 -18.13 -26.59
C ASP A 577 -31.66 -17.00 -25.64
N ALA A 578 -31.60 -15.78 -26.17
CA ALA A 578 -30.96 -14.63 -25.53
C ALA A 578 -31.81 -13.92 -24.45
N THR A 579 -32.21 -14.64 -23.39
CA THR A 579 -32.36 -14.02 -22.05
C THR A 579 -31.08 -14.30 -21.26
N THR A 580 -30.03 -13.53 -21.55
CA THR A 580 -28.73 -13.82 -20.93
C THR A 580 -28.77 -13.44 -19.45
N CYS A 581 -28.37 -14.38 -18.59
CA CYS A 581 -28.14 -14.14 -17.16
C CYS A 581 -27.23 -12.93 -16.91
N LEU A 582 -26.34 -12.65 -17.86
CA LEU A 582 -25.47 -11.49 -17.87
C LEU A 582 -26.23 -10.17 -18.04
N ASP A 583 -27.26 -10.09 -18.89
CA ASP A 583 -28.10 -8.89 -19.00
C ASP A 583 -28.83 -8.59 -17.69
N THR A 584 -29.30 -9.61 -16.97
CA THR A 584 -29.93 -9.46 -15.65
C THR A 584 -28.92 -8.92 -14.64
N ALA A 585 -27.70 -9.48 -14.59
CA ALA A 585 -26.64 -9.00 -13.72
C ALA A 585 -26.20 -7.56 -14.08
N MET A 586 -26.10 -7.24 -15.38
CA MET A 586 -25.73 -5.92 -15.87
C MET A 586 -26.76 -4.86 -15.48
N LYS A 587 -28.06 -5.14 -15.59
CA LYS A 587 -29.11 -4.19 -15.16
C LYS A 587 -29.06 -3.87 -13.67
N VAL A 588 -28.59 -4.79 -12.84
CA VAL A 588 -28.43 -4.57 -11.39
C VAL A 588 -27.16 -3.75 -11.08
N CYS A 589 -26.12 -3.86 -11.89
CA CYS A 589 -24.88 -3.11 -11.73
C CYS A 589 -24.90 -1.74 -12.44
N TRP A 590 -25.68 -1.66 -13.52
CA TRP A 590 -25.85 -0.51 -14.41
C TRP A 590 -27.32 -0.46 -14.91
N PRO A 591 -28.23 0.22 -14.18
CA PRO A 591 -29.66 0.26 -14.50
C PRO A 591 -29.99 0.78 -15.91
N ASP A 592 -29.18 1.68 -16.45
CA ASP A 592 -29.35 2.24 -17.81
C ASP A 592 -28.83 1.32 -18.93
N TYR A 593 -28.26 0.17 -18.59
CA TYR A 593 -27.75 -0.79 -19.57
C TYR A 593 -28.86 -1.29 -20.52
N ARG A 594 -28.64 -1.05 -21.81
CA ARG A 594 -29.45 -1.61 -22.90
C ARG A 594 -28.53 -2.30 -23.90
N ARG A 595 -28.70 -3.62 -24.03
CA ARG A 595 -27.91 -4.43 -24.97
C ARG A 595 -28.25 -4.10 -26.42
N MET A 596 -27.22 -3.90 -27.23
CA MET A 596 -27.29 -3.85 -28.69
C MET A 596 -26.59 -5.09 -29.27
N GLY A 597 -27.35 -6.01 -29.85
CA GLY A 597 -26.80 -7.24 -30.46
C GLY A 597 -26.69 -8.43 -29.49
N ARG A 598 -25.90 -9.45 -29.84
CA ARG A 598 -25.65 -10.64 -29.01
C ARG A 598 -24.35 -10.49 -28.24
N TRP A 599 -24.22 -11.26 -27.15
CA TRP A 599 -22.92 -11.46 -26.51
C TRP A 599 -22.11 -12.42 -27.37
N ASP A 600 -20.94 -11.98 -27.82
CA ASP A 600 -20.04 -12.79 -28.63
C ASP A 600 -18.71 -13.00 -27.89
N THR A 601 -18.06 -14.14 -28.10
CA THR A 601 -16.67 -14.32 -27.69
C THR A 601 -15.75 -13.52 -28.59
N ILE A 602 -14.62 -13.09 -28.05
CA ILE A 602 -13.62 -12.35 -28.83
C ILE A 602 -12.97 -13.33 -29.80
N THR A 603 -13.17 -13.08 -31.10
CA THR A 603 -12.85 -14.02 -32.18
C THR A 603 -11.41 -14.53 -32.11
N GLY A 604 -11.26 -15.82 -31.85
CA GLY A 604 -10.07 -16.61 -32.14
C GLY A 604 -8.97 -16.65 -31.06
N GLN A 605 -9.18 -16.11 -29.87
CA GLN A 605 -8.15 -16.12 -28.81
C GLN A 605 -8.58 -16.71 -27.47
N THR A 606 -9.83 -16.51 -27.00
CA THR A 606 -10.19 -16.77 -25.58
C THR A 606 -11.70 -17.01 -25.39
N ASP A 607 -12.12 -18.00 -24.60
CA ASP A 607 -13.54 -18.27 -24.30
C ASP A 607 -14.02 -17.56 -23.02
N GLU A 608 -13.10 -17.00 -22.23
CA GLU A 608 -13.37 -16.35 -20.95
C GLU A 608 -13.83 -14.89 -21.07
N TRP A 609 -13.57 -14.22 -22.20
CA TRP A 609 -14.00 -12.84 -22.46
C TRP A 609 -15.21 -12.82 -23.38
N VAL A 610 -16.30 -12.24 -22.89
CA VAL A 610 -17.51 -11.99 -23.68
C VAL A 610 -17.72 -10.49 -23.88
N VAL A 611 -18.19 -10.13 -25.07
CA VAL A 611 -18.32 -8.73 -25.50
C VAL A 611 -19.69 -8.47 -26.08
N SER A 612 -20.21 -7.27 -25.79
CA SER A 612 -21.44 -6.76 -26.37
C SER A 612 -21.34 -5.24 -26.54
N ASN A 613 -22.17 -4.67 -27.40
CA ASN A 613 -22.31 -3.23 -27.56
C ASN A 613 -23.57 -2.73 -26.83
N THR A 614 -23.58 -1.45 -26.44
CA THR A 614 -24.77 -0.79 -25.88
C THR A 614 -25.49 0.06 -26.91
N ASP A 615 -26.81 0.19 -26.73
CA ASP A 615 -27.66 1.13 -27.48
C ASP A 615 -27.55 2.52 -26.82
N SER A 616 -27.30 3.58 -27.61
CA SER A 616 -27.05 4.93 -27.07
C SER A 616 -28.11 5.92 -27.52
N HIS A 617 -28.63 6.75 -26.60
CA HIS A 617 -29.44 7.93 -26.92
C HIS A 617 -28.59 9.15 -27.33
N SER A 618 -27.28 9.15 -27.01
CA SER A 618 -26.34 10.26 -27.22
C SER A 618 -25.44 10.13 -28.46
N GLY A 619 -25.59 9.06 -29.25
CA GLY A 619 -24.90 8.88 -30.53
C GLY A 619 -23.56 8.11 -30.50
N GLN A 620 -23.07 7.67 -29.33
CA GLN A 620 -21.89 6.80 -29.21
C GLN A 620 -22.24 5.45 -28.57
N SER A 621 -22.11 4.36 -29.35
CA SER A 621 -22.21 2.99 -28.83
C SER A 621 -20.97 2.64 -28.02
N LEU A 622 -21.14 2.14 -26.79
CA LEU A 622 -20.05 1.74 -25.91
C LEU A 622 -19.88 0.21 -25.96
N ARG A 623 -18.62 -0.24 -25.98
CA ARG A 623 -18.26 -1.67 -25.98
C ARG A 623 -18.07 -2.18 -24.55
N VAL A 624 -18.86 -3.16 -24.15
CA VAL A 624 -18.82 -3.80 -22.83
C VAL A 624 -18.03 -5.11 -22.93
N HIS A 625 -17.04 -5.29 -22.06
CA HIS A 625 -16.26 -6.52 -21.94
C HIS A 625 -16.48 -7.11 -20.55
N PHE A 626 -16.78 -8.40 -20.48
CA PHE A 626 -16.91 -9.12 -19.22
C PHE A 626 -16.02 -10.36 -19.22
N ASN A 627 -15.29 -10.56 -18.12
CA ASN A 627 -14.46 -11.75 -17.92
C ASN A 627 -15.20 -12.75 -17.02
N LEU A 628 -15.63 -13.87 -17.62
CA LEU A 628 -16.38 -14.94 -16.95
C LEU A 628 -15.56 -15.66 -15.86
N LEU A 629 -14.23 -15.54 -15.89
CA LEU A 629 -13.32 -16.20 -14.94
C LEU A 629 -13.01 -15.33 -13.72
N THR A 630 -12.79 -14.03 -13.94
CA THR A 630 -12.37 -13.08 -12.90
C THR A 630 -13.49 -12.20 -12.37
N GLY A 631 -14.65 -12.18 -13.04
CA GLY A 631 -15.77 -11.29 -12.72
C GLY A 631 -15.53 -9.83 -13.14
N GLN A 632 -14.46 -9.54 -13.88
CA GLN A 632 -14.10 -8.19 -14.28
C GLN A 632 -15.08 -7.63 -15.32
N LEU A 633 -15.63 -6.45 -15.05
CA LEU A 633 -16.51 -5.71 -15.94
C LEU A 633 -15.83 -4.42 -16.43
N LEU A 634 -15.72 -4.27 -17.74
CA LEU A 634 -15.13 -3.10 -18.40
C LEU A 634 -16.10 -2.50 -19.42
N VAL A 635 -16.18 -1.17 -19.48
CA VAL A 635 -16.92 -0.43 -20.51
C VAL A 635 -15.97 0.53 -21.21
N GLY A 636 -15.87 0.43 -22.53
CA GLY A 636 -14.88 1.17 -23.32
C GLY A 636 -13.42 0.83 -22.95
N GLY A 637 -13.19 -0.34 -22.34
CA GLY A 637 -11.87 -0.76 -21.85
C GLY A 637 -11.51 -0.31 -20.43
N LEU A 638 -12.43 0.35 -19.71
CA LEU A 638 -12.20 0.92 -18.38
C LEU A 638 -13.16 0.32 -17.34
N PRO A 639 -12.73 0.14 -16.06
CA PRO A 639 -13.59 -0.36 -14.99
C PRO A 639 -14.66 0.67 -14.60
N LEU A 640 -15.88 0.20 -14.25
CA LEU A 640 -17.03 1.04 -13.85
C LEU A 640 -17.10 1.29 -12.33
N SER A 641 -16.25 0.66 -11.53
CA SER A 641 -16.35 0.67 -10.07
C SER A 641 -15.57 1.81 -9.41
N ARG A 642 -14.51 2.29 -10.06
CA ARG A 642 -13.52 3.19 -9.46
C ARG A 642 -12.80 3.99 -10.54
N LEU A 643 -12.47 5.26 -10.24
CA LEU A 643 -11.59 6.03 -11.12
C LEU A 643 -10.23 5.31 -11.26
N PRO A 644 -9.58 5.37 -12.42
CA PRO A 644 -8.23 4.82 -12.57
C PRO A 644 -7.28 5.38 -11.51
N ASP A 645 -6.28 4.58 -11.10
CA ASP A 645 -5.30 4.95 -10.06
C ASP A 645 -4.63 6.31 -10.34
N SER A 646 -4.47 6.69 -11.61
CA SER A 646 -3.92 7.99 -12.01
C SER A 646 -4.73 9.19 -11.49
N TYR A 647 -6.05 9.04 -11.29
CA TYR A 647 -6.90 10.08 -10.73
C TYR A 647 -6.86 10.05 -9.20
N GLU A 648 -6.99 8.89 -8.58
CA GLU A 648 -7.12 8.81 -7.13
C GLU A 648 -5.82 9.04 -6.36
N GLN A 649 -4.69 8.77 -7.00
CA GLN A 649 -3.37 9.11 -6.46
C GLN A 649 -3.06 10.60 -6.62
N HIS A 650 -3.84 11.34 -7.42
CA HIS A 650 -3.66 12.76 -7.63
C HIS A 650 -3.96 13.57 -6.36
N ASP A 651 -3.13 14.56 -6.04
CA ASP A 651 -3.25 15.34 -4.81
C ASP A 651 -4.60 16.07 -4.71
N SER A 652 -5.09 16.65 -5.83
CA SER A 652 -6.41 17.28 -5.91
C SER A 652 -7.57 16.33 -5.56
N TYR A 653 -7.46 15.03 -5.91
CA TYR A 653 -8.50 14.06 -5.58
C TYR A 653 -8.58 13.86 -4.07
N ARG A 654 -7.43 13.65 -3.42
CA ARG A 654 -7.36 13.45 -1.97
C ARG A 654 -7.83 14.67 -1.19
N GLU A 655 -7.54 15.87 -1.69
CA GLU A 655 -7.98 17.10 -1.03
C GLU A 655 -9.50 17.29 -1.10
N ILE A 656 -10.10 17.07 -2.28
CA ILE A 656 -11.52 17.37 -2.51
C ILE A 656 -12.44 16.26 -1.99
N PHE A 657 -11.99 15.01 -2.08
CA PHE A 657 -12.79 13.82 -1.74
C PHE A 657 -12.30 13.08 -0.49
N GLY A 658 -11.18 13.49 0.12
CA GLY A 658 -10.70 12.89 1.38
C GLY A 658 -10.29 11.41 1.30
N GLY A 659 -10.18 10.84 0.09
CA GLY A 659 -9.95 9.40 -0.12
C GLY A 659 -11.22 8.58 -0.39
N ILE A 660 -12.40 9.22 -0.45
CA ILE A 660 -13.66 8.57 -0.82
C ILE A 660 -13.55 8.02 -2.24
N VAL A 661 -13.91 6.75 -2.42
CA VAL A 661 -13.99 6.10 -3.73
C VAL A 661 -15.37 6.37 -4.33
N LEU A 662 -15.40 7.09 -5.45
CA LEU A 662 -16.61 7.38 -6.18
C LEU A 662 -16.87 6.29 -7.22
N GLU A 663 -18.10 5.77 -7.23
CA GLU A 663 -18.55 4.94 -8.35
C GLU A 663 -18.73 5.80 -9.59
N ILE A 664 -18.20 5.35 -10.71
CA ILE A 664 -18.16 6.12 -11.95
C ILE A 664 -18.90 5.46 -13.10
N MET A 665 -19.19 6.27 -14.10
CA MET A 665 -19.68 5.86 -15.40
C MET A 665 -19.03 6.72 -16.49
N PRO A 666 -19.07 6.32 -17.77
CA PRO A 666 -18.60 7.16 -18.86
C PRO A 666 -19.33 8.51 -18.88
N SER A 667 -18.59 9.59 -19.02
CA SER A 667 -19.16 10.95 -19.10
C SER A 667 -19.65 11.27 -20.51
N SER A 668 -20.77 11.99 -20.61
CA SER A 668 -21.26 12.58 -21.86
C SER A 668 -20.76 14.01 -22.11
N VAL A 669 -20.01 14.59 -21.16
CA VAL A 669 -19.50 15.97 -21.23
C VAL A 669 -18.12 15.99 -21.92
N ALA A 670 -17.99 16.82 -22.95
CA ALA A 670 -16.74 16.97 -23.70
C ALA A 670 -15.56 17.38 -22.79
N GLY A 671 -14.40 16.72 -22.97
CA GLY A 671 -13.21 16.93 -22.15
C GLY A 671 -13.15 16.13 -20.83
N PHE A 672 -14.19 15.36 -20.50
CA PHE A 672 -14.25 14.55 -19.28
C PHE A 672 -14.49 13.08 -19.65
N GLN A 673 -13.70 12.15 -19.09
CA GLN A 673 -13.82 10.72 -19.38
C GLN A 673 -14.85 10.03 -18.47
N PHE A 674 -14.98 10.49 -17.22
CA PHE A 674 -15.81 9.83 -16.21
C PHE A 674 -16.82 10.79 -15.58
N SER A 675 -17.95 10.25 -15.14
CA SER A 675 -18.99 10.93 -14.37
C SER A 675 -19.23 10.11 -13.11
N ALA A 676 -19.50 10.75 -11.97
CA ALA A 676 -19.99 10.02 -10.80
C ALA A 676 -21.38 9.44 -11.11
N LYS A 677 -21.66 8.21 -10.65
CA LYS A 677 -22.98 7.58 -10.78
C LYS A 677 -24.05 8.27 -9.92
N GLN A 678 -23.63 8.85 -8.80
CA GLN A 678 -24.50 9.50 -7.82
C GLN A 678 -24.02 10.94 -7.57
N CYS A 679 -24.94 11.81 -7.16
CA CYS A 679 -24.58 13.16 -6.74
C CYS A 679 -23.74 13.10 -5.47
N TYR A 680 -22.64 13.86 -5.44
CA TYR A 680 -21.78 14.00 -4.27
C TYR A 680 -21.98 15.40 -3.68
N SER A 681 -22.36 15.48 -2.39
CA SER A 681 -22.72 16.74 -1.72
C SER A 681 -23.75 17.59 -2.50
N GLY A 682 -24.66 16.94 -3.22
CA GLY A 682 -25.67 17.57 -4.07
C GLY A 682 -25.17 18.06 -5.44
N TYR A 683 -23.93 17.73 -5.82
CA TYR A 683 -23.36 18.04 -7.13
C TYR A 683 -23.28 16.82 -8.03
N SER A 684 -23.61 16.98 -9.31
CA SER A 684 -23.26 15.98 -10.34
C SER A 684 -21.83 16.25 -10.82
N LEU A 685 -20.97 15.23 -10.77
CA LEU A 685 -19.52 15.39 -10.97
C LEU A 685 -19.03 14.70 -12.24
N HIS A 686 -18.17 15.40 -12.97
CA HIS A 686 -17.46 14.88 -14.14
C HIS A 686 -15.94 15.04 -13.94
N PHE A 687 -15.20 14.02 -14.34
CA PHE A 687 -13.76 13.88 -14.14
C PHE A 687 -13.03 13.77 -15.47
N GLY A 688 -11.99 14.59 -15.61
CA GLY A 688 -11.09 14.64 -16.73
C GLY A 688 -9.65 14.51 -16.26
N LEU A 689 -8.75 14.00 -17.10
CA LEU A 689 -7.31 14.08 -16.87
C LEU A 689 -6.65 14.75 -18.06
N ASP A 690 -5.91 15.81 -17.79
CA ASP A 690 -5.12 16.57 -18.75
C ASP A 690 -3.76 16.83 -18.10
N ASP A 691 -2.89 15.81 -18.12
CA ASP A 691 -1.60 15.74 -17.38
C ASP A 691 -0.81 17.05 -17.52
N PRO A 692 -0.53 17.78 -16.41
CA PRO A 692 -0.52 17.35 -15.01
C PRO A 692 -1.80 17.60 -14.19
N ASP A 693 -2.88 18.09 -14.79
CA ASP A 693 -4.06 18.53 -14.05
C ASP A 693 -5.20 17.49 -14.06
N MET A 694 -5.71 17.21 -12.86
CA MET A 694 -7.01 16.57 -12.70
C MET A 694 -8.12 17.59 -12.89
N LEU A 695 -8.95 17.39 -13.90
CA LEU A 695 -10.11 18.23 -14.20
C LEU A 695 -11.33 17.71 -13.43
N VAL A 696 -12.02 18.61 -12.74
CA VAL A 696 -13.31 18.32 -12.09
C VAL A 696 -14.31 19.38 -12.49
N ARG A 697 -15.45 18.94 -13.01
CA ARG A 697 -16.61 19.80 -13.26
C ARG A 697 -17.78 19.37 -12.40
N ALA A 698 -18.35 20.32 -11.70
CA ALA A 698 -19.47 20.11 -10.80
C ALA A 698 -20.70 20.91 -11.27
N PHE A 699 -21.86 20.24 -11.32
CA PHE A 699 -23.14 20.85 -11.69
C PHE A 699 -24.07 20.86 -10.48
N LYS A 700 -24.70 22.01 -10.20
CA LYS A 700 -25.74 22.15 -9.18
C LYS A 700 -26.65 23.32 -9.51
N ASP A 701 -27.96 23.09 -9.49
CA ASP A 701 -29.00 24.12 -9.71
C ASP A 701 -28.74 24.99 -10.97
N ASP A 702 -28.39 24.35 -12.09
CA ASP A 702 -28.00 24.97 -13.37
C ASP A 702 -26.69 25.80 -13.37
N ILE A 703 -25.95 25.84 -12.26
CA ILE A 703 -24.64 26.48 -12.16
C ILE A 703 -23.54 25.45 -12.40
N VAL A 704 -22.55 25.81 -13.22
CA VAL A 704 -21.39 25.00 -13.53
C VAL A 704 -20.15 25.55 -12.83
N PHE A 705 -19.46 24.68 -12.10
CA PHE A 705 -18.19 24.99 -11.47
C PHE A 705 -17.09 24.14 -12.08
N ASP A 706 -16.02 24.77 -12.56
CA ASP A 706 -14.80 24.10 -13.00
C ASP A 706 -13.70 24.28 -11.94
N LEU A 707 -13.01 23.19 -11.59
CA LEU A 707 -11.89 23.22 -10.65
C LEU A 707 -10.69 23.93 -11.29
N ILE A 708 -10.12 24.90 -10.58
CA ILE A 708 -8.88 25.59 -10.95
C ILE A 708 -7.69 24.96 -10.20
N PRO A 709 -6.67 24.45 -10.91
CA PRO A 709 -5.47 23.88 -10.29
C PRO A 709 -4.71 24.88 -9.40
N LYS A 710 -4.31 24.44 -8.20
CA LYS A 710 -3.54 25.29 -7.25
C LYS A 710 -2.23 25.84 -7.81
N ARG A 711 -1.60 25.10 -8.73
CA ARG A 711 -0.35 25.51 -9.37
C ARG A 711 -0.45 26.88 -10.05
N ILE A 712 -1.63 27.25 -10.55
CA ILE A 712 -1.90 28.54 -11.21
C ILE A 712 -1.71 29.71 -10.24
N PHE A 713 -1.97 29.50 -8.95
CA PHE A 713 -1.82 30.54 -7.91
C PHE A 713 -0.48 30.45 -7.16
N HIS A 714 0.29 29.37 -7.36
CA HIS A 714 1.53 29.15 -6.63
C HIS A 714 2.55 30.22 -7.01
N GLY A 715 3.12 30.88 -6.00
CA GLY A 715 4.07 31.97 -6.20
C GLY A 715 3.45 33.29 -6.66
N LYS A 716 2.13 33.36 -6.83
CA LYS A 716 1.39 34.58 -7.23
C LYS A 716 0.54 35.15 -6.09
N LEU A 717 -0.05 34.29 -5.27
CA LEU A 717 -0.85 34.66 -4.11
C LEU A 717 -0.17 34.20 -2.81
N PRO A 718 -0.47 34.84 -1.65
CA PRO A 718 -0.01 34.35 -0.36
C PRO A 718 -0.44 32.89 -0.14
N HIS A 719 0.38 32.12 0.57
CA HIS A 719 0.15 30.69 0.83
C HIS A 719 -1.22 30.42 1.44
N THR A 720 -1.74 31.32 2.28
CA THR A 720 -3.09 31.19 2.83
C THR A 720 -4.16 31.08 1.75
N PHE A 721 -4.01 31.76 0.61
CA PHE A 721 -5.01 31.75 -0.46
C PHE A 721 -4.75 30.68 -1.53
N SER A 722 -3.50 30.29 -1.74
CA SER A 722 -3.13 29.25 -2.71
C SER A 722 -3.20 27.83 -2.14
N GLU A 723 -2.92 27.63 -0.84
CA GLU A 723 -2.84 26.30 -0.22
C GLU A 723 -4.08 25.96 0.62
N ASP A 724 -4.63 26.91 1.40
CA ASP A 724 -5.71 26.59 2.36
C ASP A 724 -7.12 26.55 1.71
N PHE A 725 -7.23 26.92 0.42
CA PHE A 725 -8.49 26.96 -0.33
C PHE A 725 -8.47 26.04 -1.55
N VAL A 726 -9.66 25.54 -1.90
CA VAL A 726 -10.01 24.94 -3.19
C VAL A 726 -10.68 26.00 -4.05
N HIS A 727 -10.27 26.08 -5.32
CA HIS A 727 -10.62 27.17 -6.23
C HIS A 727 -11.64 26.69 -7.26
N TRP A 728 -12.86 27.20 -7.16
CA TRP A 728 -13.96 26.87 -8.07
C TRP A 728 -14.26 28.05 -8.98
N TYR A 729 -14.13 27.86 -10.29
CA TYR A 729 -14.51 28.86 -11.27
C TYR A 729 -16.00 28.72 -11.61
N ASP A 730 -16.78 29.74 -11.26
CA ASP A 730 -18.18 29.87 -11.64
C ASP A 730 -18.25 30.45 -13.05
N THR A 731 -18.68 29.61 -14.00
CA THR A 731 -18.73 29.98 -15.42
C THR A 731 -19.79 31.02 -15.72
N ALA A 732 -20.86 31.09 -14.93
CA ALA A 732 -21.96 32.05 -15.14
C ALA A 732 -21.60 33.43 -14.57
N ALA A 733 -20.98 33.46 -13.39
CA ALA A 733 -20.55 34.70 -12.76
C ALA A 733 -19.21 35.22 -13.29
N ASN A 734 -18.42 34.39 -13.99
CA ASN A 734 -17.06 34.69 -14.42
C ASN A 734 -16.15 35.11 -13.24
N THR A 735 -16.23 34.35 -12.15
CA THR A 735 -15.47 34.59 -10.92
C THR A 735 -14.89 33.30 -10.37
N VAL A 736 -13.71 33.36 -9.73
CA VAL A 736 -13.17 32.22 -8.99
C VAL A 736 -13.53 32.36 -7.52
N GLU A 737 -14.29 31.41 -7.00
CA GLU A 737 -14.65 31.29 -5.59
C GLU A 737 -13.59 30.47 -4.83
N PHE A 738 -13.12 31.01 -3.71
CA PHE A 738 -12.15 30.35 -2.84
C PHE A 738 -12.93 29.71 -1.69
N ARG A 739 -13.07 28.37 -1.74
CA ARG A 739 -13.73 27.57 -0.69
C ARG A 739 -12.69 26.93 0.22
N SER A 740 -12.98 26.82 1.50
CA SER A 740 -12.02 26.25 2.47
C SER A 740 -11.68 24.81 2.10
N SER A 741 -10.40 24.42 2.15
CA SER A 741 -9.97 23.02 1.98
C SER A 741 -10.62 22.06 2.99
N ARG A 742 -11.10 22.57 4.13
CA ARG A 742 -11.85 21.77 5.13
C ARG A 742 -13.30 21.49 4.72
N GLN A 743 -13.87 22.34 3.86
CA GLN A 743 -15.25 22.23 3.37
C GLN A 743 -15.27 22.63 1.88
N PRO A 744 -14.68 21.80 1.00
CA PRO A 744 -14.42 22.18 -0.40
C PRO A 744 -15.70 22.35 -1.24
N TRP A 745 -16.82 21.80 -0.77
CA TRP A 745 -18.11 21.79 -1.46
C TRP A 745 -19.11 22.82 -0.92
N GLU A 746 -18.87 23.39 0.26
CA GLU A 746 -19.77 24.38 0.87
C GLU A 746 -19.31 25.80 0.55
N SER A 747 -20.20 26.60 -0.03
CA SER A 747 -19.97 28.03 -0.19
C SER A 747 -20.18 28.73 1.16
N ALA A 748 -19.18 29.49 1.60
CA ALA A 748 -19.32 30.33 2.78
C ALA A 748 -20.34 31.45 2.50
N ALA A 749 -21.01 31.96 3.55
CA ALA A 749 -21.94 33.10 3.39
C ALA A 749 -21.30 34.33 2.72
N TYR A 750 -19.97 34.49 2.87
CA TYR A 750 -19.18 35.56 2.25
C TYR A 750 -17.81 35.00 1.86
N PRO A 751 -17.68 34.33 0.71
CA PRO A 751 -16.43 33.71 0.28
C PRO A 751 -15.47 34.77 -0.25
N TRP A 752 -14.18 34.45 -0.27
CA TRP A 752 -13.22 35.21 -1.06
C TRP A 752 -13.51 34.95 -2.54
N LYS A 753 -13.65 36.02 -3.33
CA LYS A 753 -13.92 35.95 -4.76
C LYS A 753 -12.84 36.69 -5.53
N LEU A 754 -12.30 36.02 -6.53
CA LEU A 754 -11.44 36.63 -7.53
C LEU A 754 -12.32 37.10 -8.68
N VAL A 755 -12.42 38.42 -8.82
CA VAL A 755 -13.28 39.09 -9.80
C VAL A 755 -12.40 39.78 -10.83
N ARG A 756 -12.82 39.73 -12.10
CA ARG A 756 -12.13 40.43 -13.18
C ARG A 756 -12.40 41.94 -13.10
N ASP A 757 -11.32 42.71 -13.16
CA ASP A 757 -11.31 44.18 -13.18
C ASP A 757 -10.50 44.64 -14.41
N GLY A 758 -11.20 44.82 -15.54
CA GLY A 758 -10.57 45.02 -16.84
C GLY A 758 -9.75 43.80 -17.30
N SER A 759 -8.45 44.00 -17.55
CA SER A 759 -7.50 42.94 -17.89
C SER A 759 -6.79 42.32 -16.67
N ARG A 760 -7.15 42.74 -15.46
CA ARG A 760 -6.53 42.27 -14.22
C ARG A 760 -7.56 41.60 -13.31
N TRP A 761 -7.06 40.99 -12.24
CA TRP A 761 -7.87 40.29 -11.24
C TRP A 761 -7.79 40.99 -9.89
N LYS A 762 -8.89 41.00 -9.15
CA LYS A 762 -8.98 41.55 -7.80
C LYS A 762 -9.57 40.49 -6.87
N LEU A 763 -8.85 40.16 -5.79
CA LEU A 763 -9.31 39.20 -4.79
C LEU A 763 -9.95 39.95 -3.62
N SER A 764 -11.26 39.78 -3.43
CA SER A 764 -12.02 40.52 -2.43
C SER A 764 -12.94 39.62 -1.60
N LYS A 765 -13.26 40.08 -0.40
CA LYS A 765 -14.24 39.46 0.49
C LYS A 765 -14.95 40.56 1.27
N ARG A 766 -16.27 40.69 1.09
CA ARG A 766 -17.04 41.82 1.65
C ARG A 766 -16.36 43.16 1.32
N GLU A 767 -15.99 43.91 2.35
CA GLU A 767 -15.40 45.25 2.32
C GLU A 767 -13.86 45.22 2.44
N ILE A 768 -13.20 44.09 2.18
CA ILE A 768 -11.74 43.98 2.17
C ILE A 768 -11.22 43.41 0.85
N THR A 769 -10.07 43.92 0.42
CA THR A 769 -9.37 43.49 -0.80
C THR A 769 -7.94 43.07 -0.49
N LEU A 770 -7.46 41.99 -1.09
CA LEU A 770 -6.06 41.59 -0.98
C LEU A 770 -5.16 42.55 -1.78
N VAL A 771 -4.10 43.05 -1.14
CA VAL A 771 -3.03 43.78 -1.82
C VAL A 771 -2.09 42.77 -2.49
N ASN A 772 -1.69 43.07 -3.73
CA ASN A 772 -0.76 42.24 -4.48
C ASN A 772 0.58 42.14 -3.71
N PRO A 773 1.05 40.94 -3.35
CA PRO A 773 2.29 40.77 -2.60
C PRO A 773 3.51 41.38 -3.29
N PHE A 774 3.52 41.44 -4.63
CA PHE A 774 4.63 41.93 -5.46
C PHE A 774 4.41 43.37 -5.95
N SER A 775 3.50 44.09 -5.32
CA SER A 775 3.35 45.53 -5.51
C SER A 775 4.39 46.30 -4.68
N PRO A 776 4.62 47.60 -4.95
CA PRO A 776 5.43 48.46 -4.09
C PRO A 776 5.03 48.39 -2.60
N THR A 777 3.72 48.42 -2.29
CA THR A 777 3.22 48.24 -0.92
C THR A 777 3.59 46.88 -0.34
N GLY A 778 3.42 45.80 -1.13
CA GLY A 778 3.74 44.44 -0.71
C GLY A 778 5.23 44.22 -0.45
N ASP A 779 6.09 44.72 -1.35
CA ASP A 779 7.55 44.60 -1.25
C ASP A 779 8.11 45.36 -0.03
N GLU A 780 7.63 46.59 0.21
CA GLU A 780 8.11 47.41 1.32
C GLU A 780 7.74 46.77 2.68
N LEU A 781 6.48 46.36 2.85
CA LEU A 781 6.00 45.68 4.07
C LEU A 781 6.68 44.31 4.26
N ALA A 782 6.88 43.54 3.20
CA ALA A 782 7.60 42.29 3.26
C ALA A 782 9.07 42.49 3.65
N SER A 783 9.72 43.56 3.19
CA SER A 783 11.11 43.86 3.57
C SER A 783 11.26 44.16 5.06
N ILE A 784 10.30 44.87 5.65
CA ILE A 784 10.25 45.20 7.08
C ILE A 784 10.06 43.93 7.90
N LEU A 785 9.11 43.08 7.48
CA LEU A 785 8.68 41.88 8.21
C LEU A 785 9.48 40.61 7.86
N ALA A 786 10.43 40.70 6.92
CA ALA A 786 11.31 39.61 6.48
C ALA A 786 11.98 38.82 7.62
N PRO A 787 12.40 39.41 8.76
CA PRO A 787 12.95 38.65 9.88
C PRO A 787 11.96 37.65 10.49
N LEU A 788 10.67 37.93 10.39
CA LEU A 788 9.61 37.09 10.97
C LEU A 788 9.09 36.09 9.93
N GLN A 789 8.77 36.55 8.72
CA GLN A 789 8.17 35.75 7.67
C GLN A 789 8.56 36.20 6.26
N SER A 790 8.55 35.25 5.33
CA SER A 790 8.71 35.52 3.88
C SER A 790 7.48 36.21 3.30
N GLN A 791 7.66 36.98 2.23
CA GLN A 791 6.63 37.75 1.52
C GLN A 791 5.30 37.02 1.30
N LEU A 792 5.31 35.82 0.70
CA LEU A 792 4.08 35.04 0.44
C LEU A 792 3.42 34.45 1.70
N ARG A 793 4.00 34.62 2.90
CA ARG A 793 3.39 34.23 4.18
C ARG A 793 2.77 35.40 4.93
N ILE A 794 2.81 36.59 4.34
CA ILE A 794 2.23 37.81 4.87
C ILE A 794 0.96 38.10 4.07
N ASN A 795 -0.15 38.27 4.76
CA ASN A 795 -1.42 38.64 4.14
C ASN A 795 -1.62 40.14 4.35
N ILE A 796 -1.73 40.90 3.27
CA ILE A 796 -1.93 42.35 3.31
C ILE A 796 -3.29 42.65 2.72
N THR A 797 -4.20 43.21 3.49
CA THR A 797 -5.56 43.55 3.07
C THR A 797 -5.82 45.04 3.21
N LEU A 798 -6.52 45.61 2.22
CA LEU A 798 -6.98 46.98 2.18
C LEU A 798 -8.46 47.02 2.56
N ALA A 799 -8.80 47.87 3.54
CA ALA A 799 -10.19 48.15 3.91
C ALA A 799 -10.88 48.99 2.83
N GLU A 800 -12.21 48.88 2.71
CA GLU A 800 -13.02 49.56 1.68
C GLU A 800 -12.85 51.08 1.65
N ASN A 801 -12.62 51.71 2.80
CA ASN A 801 -12.39 53.16 2.86
C ASN A 801 -11.06 53.61 2.23
N GLY A 802 -10.19 52.67 1.83
CA GLY A 802 -8.87 52.93 1.24
C GLY A 802 -7.86 53.55 2.20
N GLN A 803 -8.21 53.74 3.48
CA GLN A 803 -7.38 54.47 4.45
C GLN A 803 -6.47 53.57 5.27
N PHE A 804 -6.82 52.29 5.45
CA PHE A 804 -6.10 51.39 6.35
C PHE A 804 -5.71 50.08 5.66
N LEU A 805 -4.44 49.73 5.84
CA LEU A 805 -3.93 48.39 5.57
C LEU A 805 -3.92 47.57 6.86
N GLU A 806 -4.35 46.33 6.74
CA GLU A 806 -4.19 45.29 7.74
C GLU A 806 -3.17 44.26 7.23
N VAL A 807 -2.13 44.03 8.02
CA VAL A 807 -1.02 43.13 7.68
C VAL A 807 -1.01 41.99 8.68
N GLU A 808 -1.43 40.81 8.25
CA GLU A 808 -1.49 39.62 9.07
C GLU A 808 -0.33 38.67 8.79
N LEU A 809 0.20 38.07 9.85
CA LEU A 809 1.20 37.01 9.85
C LEU A 809 0.56 35.74 10.45
N PRO A 810 -0.23 34.97 9.69
CA PRO A 810 -1.15 33.97 10.25
C PRO A 810 -0.47 32.92 11.12
N ARG A 811 0.72 32.44 10.72
CA ARG A 811 1.46 31.41 11.49
C ARG A 811 1.94 31.91 12.85
N LEU A 812 2.28 33.21 12.96
CA LEU A 812 2.73 33.83 14.20
C LEU A 812 1.57 34.42 15.01
N LYS A 813 0.36 34.47 14.44
CA LYS A 813 -0.81 35.14 15.01
C LYS A 813 -0.54 36.60 15.38
N LEU A 814 0.30 37.26 14.57
CA LEU A 814 0.60 38.69 14.68
C LEU A 814 -0.14 39.46 13.60
N ALA A 815 -0.55 40.67 13.91
CA ALA A 815 -1.19 41.57 12.98
C ALA A 815 -0.72 43.01 13.21
N PHE A 816 -0.59 43.75 12.13
CA PHE A 816 -0.20 45.15 12.13
C PHE A 816 -1.20 45.99 11.34
N SER A 817 -1.23 47.28 11.62
CA SER A 817 -2.05 48.24 10.88
C SER A 817 -1.21 49.44 10.43
N LEU A 818 -1.47 49.91 9.21
CA LEU A 818 -0.85 51.10 8.64
C LEU A 818 -1.93 52.01 8.06
N GLU A 819 -1.88 53.30 8.41
CA GLU A 819 -2.75 54.34 7.85
C GLU A 819 -2.12 54.97 6.61
N LYS A 820 -2.95 55.36 5.64
CA LYS A 820 -2.52 56.00 4.39
C LYS A 820 -1.76 57.30 4.69
N GLY A 821 -0.57 57.44 4.11
CA GLY A 821 0.31 58.59 4.35
C GLY A 821 1.05 58.57 5.69
N GLY A 822 0.89 57.54 6.52
CA GLY A 822 1.61 57.33 7.77
C GLY A 822 2.93 56.59 7.60
N SER A 823 3.82 56.68 8.61
CA SER A 823 5.05 55.87 8.72
C SER A 823 5.02 54.88 9.88
N ALA A 824 3.96 54.89 10.69
CA ALA A 824 3.86 54.06 11.88
C ALA A 824 3.15 52.74 11.56
N LEU A 825 3.91 51.63 11.57
CA LEU A 825 3.36 50.28 11.49
C LEU A 825 3.01 49.80 12.91
N LEU A 826 1.73 49.90 13.26
CA LEU A 826 1.24 49.66 14.63
C LEU A 826 0.94 48.18 14.87
N SER A 827 1.31 47.65 16.04
CA SER A 827 0.97 46.27 16.43
C SER A 827 -0.46 46.17 16.98
N ARG A 828 -1.23 45.17 16.54
CA ARG A 828 -2.57 44.90 17.09
C ARG A 828 -2.53 44.11 18.40
N GLN A 829 -1.56 43.22 18.57
CA GLN A 829 -1.39 42.41 19.78
C GLN A 829 -0.78 43.24 20.92
N PHE A 830 0.19 44.11 20.61
CA PHE A 830 0.84 44.99 21.58
C PHE A 830 0.40 46.44 21.37
N ARG A 831 -0.78 46.78 21.91
CA ARG A 831 -1.41 48.09 21.71
C ARG A 831 -0.49 49.23 22.16
N GLY A 832 -0.45 50.28 21.35
CA GLY A 832 0.38 51.46 21.59
C GLY A 832 1.84 51.31 21.15
N LEU A 833 2.26 50.12 20.70
CA LEU A 833 3.59 49.90 20.17
C LEU A 833 3.59 49.94 18.63
N GLU A 834 4.65 50.51 18.07
CA GLU A 834 4.93 50.52 16.64
C GLU A 834 6.29 49.90 16.33
N VAL A 835 6.52 49.49 15.09
CA VAL A 835 7.85 49.01 14.67
C VAL A 835 8.90 50.10 14.82
N ASP A 836 10.03 49.76 15.44
CA ASP A 836 11.13 50.70 15.66
C ASP A 836 12.00 50.84 14.39
N ASN A 837 12.45 52.06 14.10
CA ASN A 837 13.50 52.29 13.09
C ASN A 837 14.82 51.61 13.48
N ASN A 838 15.12 51.53 14.78
CA ASN A 838 16.31 50.86 15.29
C ASN A 838 15.99 49.41 15.70
N GLN A 839 16.46 48.43 14.93
CA GLN A 839 16.23 47.01 15.23
C GLN A 839 17.29 46.42 16.18
N SER A 840 18.18 47.24 16.75
CA SER A 840 19.13 46.80 17.78
C SER A 840 18.60 47.11 19.18
N ILE A 841 18.59 46.09 20.04
CA ILE A 841 18.18 46.20 21.46
C ILE A 841 19.39 46.24 22.42
N GLY A 842 20.62 46.28 21.90
CA GLY A 842 21.86 46.26 22.70
C GLY A 842 22.22 44.90 23.34
N THR A 843 21.31 43.91 23.28
CA THR A 843 21.48 42.53 23.79
C THR A 843 20.92 41.51 22.79
N LEU A 844 21.00 40.20 23.11
CA LEU A 844 20.58 39.09 22.23
C LEU A 844 21.18 39.18 20.81
N ILE A 845 22.43 39.64 20.73
CA ILE A 845 23.11 39.96 19.49
C ILE A 845 23.28 38.68 18.64
N GLY A 846 22.87 38.76 17.37
CA GLY A 846 22.92 37.63 16.44
C GLY A 846 21.61 36.84 16.33
N LEU A 847 20.57 37.22 17.08
CA LEU A 847 19.22 36.70 16.89
C LEU A 847 18.63 37.22 15.56
N LYS A 848 18.50 36.31 14.58
CA LYS A 848 18.04 36.66 13.23
C LYS A 848 16.53 36.93 13.12
N GLY A 849 15.72 36.20 13.88
CA GLY A 849 14.26 36.28 13.84
C GLY A 849 13.71 37.22 14.90
N LYS A 850 13.94 38.51 14.75
CA LYS A 850 13.45 39.53 15.68
C LYS A 850 12.85 40.73 14.94
N LEU A 851 11.85 41.34 15.55
CA LEU A 851 11.28 42.62 15.17
C LEU A 851 11.15 43.45 16.46
N VAL A 852 11.81 44.60 16.49
CA VAL A 852 11.80 45.50 17.64
C VAL A 852 10.60 46.44 17.50
N LEU A 853 9.84 46.54 18.58
CA LEU A 853 8.76 47.50 18.73
C LEU A 853 9.17 48.56 19.75
N ARG A 854 8.73 49.79 19.52
CA ARG A 854 8.93 50.93 20.43
C ARG A 854 7.60 51.44 20.94
N ASP A 855 7.64 51.95 22.17
CA ASP A 855 6.56 52.74 22.75
C ASP A 855 6.87 54.22 22.55
N PRO A 856 6.21 54.92 21.61
CA PRO A 856 6.48 56.33 21.35
C PRO A 856 6.20 57.23 22.56
N SER A 857 5.41 56.77 23.56
CA SER A 857 5.19 57.53 24.80
C SER A 857 6.41 57.55 25.73
N LYS A 858 7.32 56.58 25.60
CA LYS A 858 8.52 56.42 26.46
C LYS A 858 9.80 57.00 25.86
N ASP A 859 9.76 57.59 24.67
CA ASP A 859 10.90 58.27 24.04
C ASP A 859 11.51 59.38 24.92
N ARG A 860 10.72 59.96 25.85
CA ARG A 860 11.22 60.93 26.83
C ARG A 860 12.02 60.30 27.97
N GLU A 861 11.68 59.08 28.40
CA GLU A 861 12.39 58.38 29.48
C GLU A 861 13.71 57.79 28.99
N LEU A 862 13.75 57.26 27.76
CA LEU A 862 14.97 56.73 27.13
C LEU A 862 16.06 57.79 26.92
N LYS A 863 15.70 59.08 26.88
CA LYS A 863 16.65 60.20 26.81
C LYS A 863 17.30 60.57 28.15
N ASN A 864 16.88 59.96 29.27
CA ASN A 864 17.47 60.17 30.59
C ASN A 864 18.46 59.06 30.93
N GLU A 865 19.63 59.09 30.31
CA GLU A 865 20.73 58.13 30.57
C GLU A 865 21.33 58.32 31.97
N GLY A 866 21.64 57.22 32.67
CA GLY A 866 22.39 57.20 33.93
C GLY A 866 23.91 57.31 33.70
N HIS A 867 24.69 57.47 34.78
CA HIS A 867 26.17 57.49 34.75
C HIS A 867 26.81 58.54 33.82
N THR A 868 26.10 59.60 33.47
CA THR A 868 26.61 60.63 32.55
C THR A 868 27.59 61.60 33.20
N ASN A 869 27.49 61.81 34.53
CA ASN A 869 28.29 62.77 35.30
C ASN A 869 29.04 62.16 36.49
N TRP A 870 29.09 60.83 36.61
CA TRP A 870 29.88 60.13 37.61
C TRP A 870 30.36 58.76 37.11
N ASP A 871 31.42 58.25 37.74
CA ASP A 871 32.09 57.00 37.36
C ASP A 871 31.89 55.95 38.46
N PRO A 872 31.24 54.81 38.17
CA PRO A 872 31.04 53.72 39.13
C PRO A 872 32.35 53.17 39.72
N MET A 873 33.45 53.23 38.97
CA MET A 873 34.76 52.77 39.44
C MET A 873 35.36 53.71 40.49
N LYS A 874 34.96 54.99 40.50
CA LYS A 874 35.41 55.98 41.50
C LYS A 874 34.48 56.03 42.71
N TYR A 875 33.22 55.63 42.57
CA TYR A 875 32.21 55.70 43.62
C TYR A 875 31.46 54.36 43.77
N PRO A 876 32.14 53.31 44.27
CA PRO A 876 31.55 51.98 44.39
C PRO A 876 30.36 51.94 45.36
N ASP A 877 30.30 52.84 46.34
CA ASP A 877 29.18 52.93 47.28
C ASP A 877 27.90 53.44 46.60
N SER A 878 28.03 54.36 45.64
CA SER A 878 26.91 54.84 44.84
C SER A 878 26.43 53.76 43.87
N LEU A 879 27.34 52.97 43.30
CA LEU A 879 27.00 51.79 42.52
C LEU A 879 26.31 50.72 43.38
N LEU A 880 26.79 50.50 44.61
CA LEU A 880 26.18 49.55 45.54
C LEU A 880 24.74 49.96 45.88
N LEU A 881 24.49 51.25 46.12
CA LEU A 881 23.15 51.79 46.36
C LEU A 881 22.23 51.58 45.15
N GLU A 882 22.74 51.81 43.94
CA GLU A 882 22.04 51.58 42.68
C GLU A 882 21.59 50.12 42.54
N VAL A 883 22.50 49.19 42.85
CA VAL A 883 22.26 47.74 42.80
C VAL A 883 21.33 47.25 43.91
N GLU A 884 21.51 47.71 45.15
CA GLU A 884 20.69 47.27 46.29
C GLU A 884 19.27 47.83 46.25
N SER A 885 19.10 49.06 45.75
CA SER A 885 17.82 49.75 45.75
C SER A 885 17.03 49.59 44.45
N ASP A 886 17.60 48.94 43.44
CA ASP A 886 17.01 48.80 42.09
C ASP A 886 16.56 50.15 41.49
N ILE A 887 17.36 51.20 41.72
CA ILE A 887 17.15 52.54 41.16
C ILE A 887 18.35 52.89 40.30
N MET A 888 18.17 53.63 39.20
CA MET A 888 19.29 54.18 38.41
C MET A 888 19.61 55.61 38.89
N ILE A 889 20.85 55.88 39.28
CA ILE A 889 21.27 57.23 39.74
C ILE A 889 21.52 58.13 38.54
N ARG A 890 20.59 59.05 38.30
CA ARG A 890 20.59 60.01 37.17
C ARG A 890 21.43 61.23 37.45
N GLU A 891 21.77 61.98 36.41
CA GLU A 891 22.60 63.20 36.47
C GLU A 891 22.18 64.17 37.59
N VAL A 892 20.87 64.43 37.72
CA VAL A 892 20.33 65.34 38.73
C VAL A 892 20.48 64.79 40.15
N GLN A 893 20.30 63.48 40.34
CA GLN A 893 20.44 62.81 41.63
C GLN A 893 21.91 62.78 42.06
N GLU A 894 22.81 62.48 41.13
CA GLU A 894 24.24 62.52 41.38
C GLU A 894 24.71 63.94 41.69
N ARG A 895 24.23 64.96 40.97
CA ARG A 895 24.58 66.36 41.26
C ARG A 895 24.16 66.80 42.66
N ILE A 896 23.12 66.20 43.22
CA ILE A 896 22.68 66.43 44.60
C ILE A 896 23.55 65.62 45.56
N ALA A 897 23.76 64.33 45.29
CA ALA A 897 24.57 63.43 46.11
C ALA A 897 26.05 63.88 46.21
N ALA A 898 26.60 64.43 45.13
CA ALA A 898 27.96 64.98 45.07
C ALA A 898 28.14 66.25 45.91
N LYS A 899 27.06 66.95 46.29
CA LYS A 899 27.12 68.09 47.25
C LYS A 899 27.06 67.63 48.71
N MET A 900 26.72 66.38 48.96
CA MET A 900 26.59 65.78 50.30
C MET A 900 27.78 64.88 50.66
N ARG A 901 28.66 64.60 49.69
CA ARG A 901 30.02 64.07 49.88
C ARG A 901 30.97 65.23 50.12
#